data_AF-A0A520FGQ0-F1
#
_entry.id   AF-A0A520FGQ0-F1
#
_cell.length_a   1.000
_cell.length_b   1.000
_cell.length_c   1.000
_cell.angle_alpha   90.00
_cell.angle_beta   90.00
_cell.angle_gamma   90.00
#
_symmetry.space_group_name_H-M   'P 1'
#
loop_
_entity.id
_entity.type
_entity.pdbx_description
1 polymer ?
#
loop_
_entity_poly.entity_id
_entity_poly.type
_entity_poly.pdbx_seq_one_letter_code
_entity_poly.pdbx_strand_id
1 'polypeptide(L)'
;TLVRTKERTKVALVVESGDAREVHHLALLIGFGAAAVNPYLAMESIEDLVGEGELTGVEPTVAVRNYLYGLGKGVLKVMSKMGISTVGSYTGAQVFEAVGLDREVVREYFKGTVSKLGGVGLDVLAEEVKLRHRKAYPENPTDRVHRRLEIGGEYQFRREGELHLFTPETVFLLQHATRTGRYDVFQKYSDEVNRLAREGGALRGLFEFKDHVRTPVPLDEVEPVESIVTRFNTGAMSYGSISAEAHETMAVAMNNLGGRSNSGEGGEDVDRLYDPSRRSAVKQVASGRFGVTSDYLVNATDIQIKMAQGAKPGEGGQLPGYKVYPWVAKTRHSTPGVGLISPPPHHDIYSIEDLAQLIHDLKNANENARVHVKLVSSVGVGTVATGVSKAHADVVLISGYDGGTGAAPLTSLKHAGAPWEIGLADAQQTLVLNGLRDRITVQCDGGMRTGRDVIIAALLGAEEFGFSTAPLIVAGCIMMRVCHLDTCPVGVATQNPELRKRFTGKPEFLEDFFRFVAEDVRKYLAQLGFRSIDEAVGHADVLETAAGVAHWKSKGLDLTPIFAMPVDRHGAPMTQRRRLRDQDHGLDFALDRTLIQLAEGALEDAHPVTLELPVRNVNRTVGTLLGSEVTRRYGAAGLPDDTIRVSFTGSAGQSLGAFLPPGITIDLVGDANDYVGKGLSGGRIVVRPAEDAPFVAEDNVIAGNTILYGATSGEVYLRGKAGERFAVRNSGAVAVNEGVGDHAFEYMTGGRVVVLGPTGRNMAAGMSGGIAFVLGLDPADVNTAMVELQVPDPDDLVWLRETVENHERWTGSTVAASLLADWPRRSALFTKVMPVDYQRVLEATRMARAEGRDVDAAIMEAARG
;
A
#
# COMPACT_ATOMS: atom_id res chain seq x y z
N THR A 1 -35.06 -10.16 12.29
CA THR A 1 -36.21 -10.47 13.18
C THR A 1 -35.82 -10.82 14.60
N LEU A 2 -35.02 -11.88 14.86
CA LEU A 2 -34.71 -12.34 16.23
C LEU A 2 -34.09 -11.27 17.16
N VAL A 3 -33.30 -10.33 16.60
CA VAL A 3 -32.78 -9.19 17.39
C VAL A 3 -33.93 -8.26 17.82
N ARG A 4 -34.89 -7.97 16.92
CA ARG A 4 -36.07 -7.13 17.21
C ARG A 4 -36.95 -7.75 18.29
N THR A 5 -37.12 -9.07 18.28
CA THR A 5 -37.93 -9.81 19.27
C THR A 5 -37.16 -10.16 20.55
N LYS A 6 -35.88 -9.76 20.67
CA LYS A 6 -34.98 -10.08 21.81
C LYS A 6 -34.78 -11.58 22.02
N GLU A 7 -34.82 -12.36 20.94
CA GLU A 7 -34.66 -13.82 20.95
C GLU A 7 -33.29 -14.27 20.41
N ARG A 8 -32.51 -13.36 19.79
CA ARG A 8 -31.23 -13.73 19.16
C ARG A 8 -30.24 -14.41 20.11
N THR A 9 -30.25 -14.07 21.40
CA THR A 9 -29.37 -14.65 22.43
C THR A 9 -29.80 -16.05 22.89
N LYS A 10 -31.00 -16.51 22.52
CA LYS A 10 -31.55 -17.81 22.92
C LYS A 10 -31.23 -18.94 21.94
N VAL A 11 -30.76 -18.61 20.73
CA VAL A 11 -30.57 -19.58 19.64
C VAL A 11 -29.27 -19.32 18.87
N ALA A 12 -28.72 -20.35 18.26
CA ALA A 12 -27.69 -20.21 17.22
C ALA A 12 -28.34 -20.38 15.84
N LEU A 13 -27.82 -19.67 14.83
CA LEU A 13 -28.27 -19.79 13.45
C LEU A 13 -27.21 -20.56 12.66
N VAL A 14 -27.58 -21.71 12.11
CA VAL A 14 -26.72 -22.48 11.20
C VAL A 14 -27.28 -22.32 9.80
N VAL A 15 -26.44 -21.95 8.84
CA VAL A 15 -26.84 -21.79 7.44
C VAL A 15 -26.31 -22.94 6.63
N GLU A 16 -27.20 -23.72 6.04
CA GLU A 16 -26.87 -24.72 5.03
C GLU A 16 -27.16 -24.14 3.64
N SER A 17 -26.17 -24.14 2.75
CA SER A 17 -26.29 -23.43 1.47
C SER A 17 -25.51 -24.13 0.34
N GLY A 18 -26.18 -24.34 -0.79
CA GLY A 18 -25.56 -24.83 -2.02
C GLY A 18 -24.82 -23.75 -2.82
N ASP A 19 -25.11 -22.47 -2.57
CA ASP A 19 -24.48 -21.33 -3.26
C ASP A 19 -23.25 -20.77 -2.52
N ALA A 20 -23.05 -21.16 -1.26
CA ALA A 20 -21.88 -20.79 -0.48
C ALA A 20 -20.66 -21.63 -0.90
N ARG A 21 -19.70 -21.00 -1.59
CA ARG A 21 -18.50 -21.70 -2.11
C ARG A 21 -17.20 -20.89 -2.03
N GLU A 22 -17.29 -19.58 -1.81
CA GLU A 22 -16.14 -18.70 -1.74
C GLU A 22 -15.99 -18.08 -0.36
N VAL A 23 -14.76 -17.65 -0.03
CA VAL A 23 -14.44 -16.97 1.23
C VAL A 23 -15.42 -15.83 1.56
N HIS A 24 -15.78 -15.02 0.55
CA HIS A 24 -16.68 -13.90 0.76
C HIS A 24 -18.10 -14.34 1.17
N HIS A 25 -18.61 -15.45 0.61
CA HIS A 25 -19.95 -15.95 0.96
C HIS A 25 -20.01 -16.31 2.45
N LEU A 26 -18.98 -16.98 2.96
CA LEU A 26 -18.89 -17.37 4.37
C LEU A 26 -18.72 -16.15 5.27
N ALA A 27 -17.83 -15.23 4.89
CA ALA A 27 -17.61 -13.99 5.63
C ALA A 27 -18.89 -13.14 5.70
N LEU A 28 -19.68 -13.10 4.61
CA LEU A 28 -20.97 -12.40 4.57
C LEU A 28 -21.98 -13.08 5.49
N LEU A 29 -22.19 -14.40 5.35
CA LEU A 29 -23.14 -15.13 6.18
C LEU A 29 -22.85 -15.00 7.69
N ILE A 30 -21.59 -15.12 8.09
CA ILE A 30 -21.17 -14.91 9.49
C ILE A 30 -21.36 -13.45 9.89
N GLY A 31 -20.92 -12.50 9.07
CA GLY A 31 -21.03 -11.06 9.33
C GLY A 31 -22.48 -10.56 9.46
N PHE A 32 -23.44 -11.28 8.88
CA PHE A 32 -24.89 -11.03 9.02
C PHE A 32 -25.60 -11.93 10.05
N GLY A 33 -24.86 -12.77 10.77
CA GLY A 33 -25.30 -13.39 12.01
C GLY A 33 -25.37 -14.92 12.04
N ALA A 34 -24.87 -15.62 11.03
CA ALA A 34 -24.69 -17.08 11.09
C ALA A 34 -23.61 -17.45 12.12
N ALA A 35 -23.91 -18.43 12.98
CA ALA A 35 -22.95 -19.02 13.92
C ALA A 35 -22.09 -20.09 13.26
N ALA A 36 -22.63 -20.78 12.25
CA ALA A 36 -21.92 -21.75 11.42
C ALA A 36 -22.52 -21.77 10.01
N VAL A 37 -21.71 -22.16 9.03
CA VAL A 37 -22.10 -22.31 7.63
C VAL A 37 -21.71 -23.70 7.15
N ASN A 38 -22.66 -24.43 6.57
CA ASN A 38 -22.45 -25.70 5.88
C ASN A 38 -22.56 -25.49 4.36
N PRO A 39 -21.43 -25.33 3.64
CA PRO A 39 -21.40 -25.20 2.18
C PRO A 39 -21.50 -26.59 1.50
N TYR A 40 -22.59 -27.32 1.74
CA TYR A 40 -22.69 -28.75 1.41
C TYR A 40 -22.38 -29.06 -0.06
N LEU A 41 -22.96 -28.30 -1.00
CA LEU A 41 -22.81 -28.58 -2.43
C LEU A 41 -21.37 -28.34 -2.92
N ALA A 42 -20.63 -27.42 -2.29
CA ALA A 42 -19.22 -27.23 -2.62
C ALA A 42 -18.37 -28.42 -2.16
N MET A 43 -18.69 -29.02 -1.01
CA MET A 43 -18.02 -30.23 -0.53
C MET A 43 -18.35 -31.42 -1.43
N GLU A 44 -19.62 -31.63 -1.75
CA GLU A 44 -20.06 -32.69 -2.68
C GLU A 44 -19.43 -32.54 -4.07
N SER A 45 -19.32 -31.29 -4.58
CA SER A 45 -18.65 -31.02 -5.86
C SER A 45 -17.16 -31.40 -5.83
N ILE A 46 -16.47 -31.21 -4.70
CA ILE A 46 -15.07 -31.61 -4.55
C ILE A 46 -14.95 -33.13 -4.55
N GLU A 47 -15.84 -33.81 -3.85
CA GLU A 47 -15.87 -35.28 -3.81
C GLU A 47 -16.15 -35.87 -5.20
N ASP A 48 -17.09 -35.28 -5.94
CA ASP A 48 -17.41 -35.67 -7.32
C ASP A 48 -16.23 -35.45 -8.27
N LEU A 49 -15.52 -34.31 -8.17
CA LEU A 49 -14.31 -34.05 -8.96
C LEU A 49 -13.20 -35.08 -8.72
N VAL A 50 -13.06 -35.57 -7.48
CA VAL A 50 -12.11 -36.65 -7.18
C VAL A 50 -12.64 -37.99 -7.71
N GLY A 51 -13.94 -38.26 -7.56
CA GLY A 51 -14.59 -39.48 -8.04
C GLY A 51 -14.57 -39.64 -9.57
N GLU A 52 -14.73 -38.55 -10.32
CA GLU A 52 -14.64 -38.51 -11.79
C GLU A 52 -13.18 -38.49 -12.30
N GLY A 53 -12.19 -38.30 -11.41
CA GLY A 53 -10.77 -38.26 -11.77
C GLY A 53 -10.28 -36.92 -12.35
N GLU A 54 -11.07 -35.86 -12.26
CA GLU A 54 -10.70 -34.48 -12.64
C GLU A 54 -9.71 -33.86 -11.64
N LEU A 55 -9.83 -34.22 -10.36
CA LEU A 55 -8.87 -33.87 -9.31
C LEU A 55 -8.13 -35.14 -8.84
N THR A 56 -6.83 -35.23 -9.15
CA THR A 56 -6.00 -36.39 -8.82
C THR A 56 -4.95 -36.07 -7.74
N GLY A 57 -4.40 -37.11 -7.11
CA GLY A 57 -3.31 -36.97 -6.13
C GLY A 57 -3.75 -36.58 -4.71
N VAL A 58 -5.04 -36.63 -4.41
CA VAL A 58 -5.60 -36.33 -3.08
C VAL A 58 -6.87 -37.15 -2.82
N GLU A 59 -7.01 -37.69 -1.61
CA GLU A 59 -8.23 -38.38 -1.18
C GLU A 59 -9.40 -37.39 -0.96
N PRO A 60 -10.67 -37.78 -1.23
CA PRO A 60 -11.82 -36.86 -1.12
C PRO A 60 -11.91 -36.14 0.23
N THR A 61 -11.75 -36.88 1.33
CA THR A 61 -11.81 -36.32 2.70
C THR A 61 -10.71 -35.29 2.97
N VAL A 62 -9.52 -35.51 2.41
CA VAL A 62 -8.40 -34.58 2.52
C VAL A 62 -8.65 -33.34 1.66
N ALA A 63 -9.21 -33.50 0.46
CA ALA A 63 -9.57 -32.40 -0.42
C ALA A 63 -10.61 -31.47 0.23
N VAL A 64 -11.68 -32.03 0.81
CA VAL A 64 -12.69 -31.26 1.54
C VAL A 64 -12.08 -30.55 2.76
N ARG A 65 -11.23 -31.23 3.53
CA ARG A 65 -10.53 -30.62 4.67
C ARG A 65 -9.65 -29.44 4.24
N ASN A 66 -8.93 -29.57 3.13
CA ASN A 66 -8.08 -28.51 2.59
C ASN A 66 -8.91 -27.30 2.14
N TYR A 67 -10.06 -27.54 1.51
CA TYR A 67 -11.02 -26.51 1.14
C TYR A 67 -11.54 -25.75 2.37
N LEU A 68 -12.03 -26.46 3.40
CA LEU A 68 -12.51 -25.86 4.63
C LEU A 68 -11.42 -25.07 5.37
N TYR A 69 -10.19 -25.59 5.38
CA TYR A 69 -9.04 -24.87 5.92
C TYR A 69 -8.75 -23.57 5.16
N GLY A 70 -8.79 -23.61 3.82
CA GLY A 70 -8.62 -22.45 2.97
C GLY A 70 -9.70 -21.38 3.21
N LEU A 71 -10.96 -21.81 3.34
CA LEU A 71 -12.07 -20.93 3.71
C LEU A 71 -11.89 -20.30 5.09
N GLY A 72 -11.54 -21.09 6.11
CA GLY A 72 -11.30 -20.60 7.46
C GLY A 72 -10.20 -19.53 7.51
N LYS A 73 -9.06 -19.79 6.85
CA LYS A 73 -7.99 -18.79 6.68
C LYS A 73 -8.47 -17.55 5.93
N GLY A 74 -9.28 -17.74 4.89
CA GLY A 74 -9.86 -16.65 4.13
C GLY A 74 -10.76 -15.75 4.97
N VAL A 75 -11.61 -16.32 5.83
CA VAL A 75 -12.48 -15.55 6.73
C VAL A 75 -11.66 -14.75 7.73
N LEU A 76 -10.64 -15.35 8.35
CA LEU A 76 -9.70 -14.63 9.22
C LEU A 76 -9.04 -13.45 8.50
N LYS A 77 -8.70 -13.65 7.22
CA LYS A 77 -8.13 -12.61 6.38
C LYS A 77 -9.13 -11.49 6.04
N VAL A 78 -10.41 -11.78 5.88
CA VAL A 78 -11.44 -10.75 5.70
C VAL A 78 -11.62 -9.94 6.99
N MET A 79 -11.63 -10.61 8.15
CA MET A 79 -11.76 -9.96 9.46
C MET A 79 -10.58 -9.00 9.75
N SER A 80 -9.35 -9.43 9.44
CA SER A 80 -8.15 -8.65 9.73
C SER A 80 -8.05 -7.35 8.92
N LYS A 81 -8.74 -7.24 7.78
CA LYS A 81 -8.82 -5.99 6.99
C LYS A 81 -9.37 -4.82 7.78
N MET A 82 -10.18 -5.11 8.80
CA MET A 82 -10.81 -4.13 9.70
C MET A 82 -10.23 -4.20 11.12
N GLY A 83 -9.12 -4.92 11.32
CA GLY A 83 -8.50 -5.10 12.64
C GLY A 83 -9.29 -5.99 13.61
N ILE A 84 -10.23 -6.82 13.13
CA ILE A 84 -11.04 -7.68 13.99
C ILE A 84 -10.33 -9.02 14.23
N SER A 85 -10.07 -9.36 15.49
CA SER A 85 -9.29 -10.56 15.86
C SER A 85 -10.12 -11.77 16.26
N THR A 86 -11.44 -11.63 16.50
CA THR A 86 -12.28 -12.76 16.97
C THR A 86 -13.54 -12.95 16.12
N VAL A 87 -13.89 -14.21 15.85
CA VAL A 87 -15.10 -14.56 15.08
C VAL A 87 -16.36 -14.12 15.84
N GLY A 88 -16.34 -14.16 17.18
CA GLY A 88 -17.43 -13.70 18.02
C GLY A 88 -17.74 -12.21 17.80
N SER A 89 -16.72 -11.35 17.75
CA SER A 89 -16.89 -9.92 17.45
C SER A 89 -17.31 -9.66 16.00
N TYR A 90 -16.87 -10.49 15.05
CA TYR A 90 -17.22 -10.34 13.64
C TYR A 90 -18.67 -10.79 13.34
N THR A 91 -19.19 -11.76 14.09
CA THR A 91 -20.53 -12.31 13.88
C THR A 91 -21.61 -11.24 14.10
N GLY A 92 -22.35 -10.91 13.05
CA GLY A 92 -23.39 -9.87 13.11
C GLY A 92 -22.86 -8.43 13.10
N ALA A 93 -21.55 -8.20 12.92
CA ALA A 93 -20.95 -6.87 12.89
C ALA A 93 -21.29 -6.05 11.64
N GLN A 94 -21.75 -6.70 10.56
CA GLN A 94 -22.13 -6.06 9.29
C GLN A 94 -21.02 -5.15 8.72
N VAL A 95 -19.78 -5.63 8.69
CA VAL A 95 -18.61 -4.90 8.13
C VAL A 95 -18.60 -4.94 6.60
N PHE A 96 -19.74 -4.54 6.00
CA PHE A 96 -20.02 -4.58 4.57
C PHE A 96 -20.72 -3.28 4.14
N GLU A 97 -20.56 -2.94 2.87
CA GLU A 97 -21.30 -1.89 2.19
C GLU A 97 -22.17 -2.51 1.10
N ALA A 98 -23.44 -2.11 1.02
CA ALA A 98 -24.32 -2.52 -0.06
C ALA A 98 -24.33 -1.48 -1.18
N VAL A 99 -24.04 -1.92 -2.40
CA VAL A 99 -24.15 -1.10 -3.62
C VAL A 99 -25.14 -1.80 -4.55
N GLY A 100 -26.23 -1.12 -4.90
CA GLY A 100 -27.22 -1.66 -5.82
C GLY A 100 -28.35 -2.46 -5.17
N LEU A 101 -28.54 -2.40 -3.84
CA LEU A 101 -29.71 -2.96 -3.15
C LEU A 101 -30.64 -1.86 -2.66
N ASP A 102 -31.94 -2.06 -2.86
CA ASP A 102 -32.97 -1.12 -2.41
C ASP A 102 -32.90 -0.85 -0.89
N ARG A 103 -33.18 0.41 -0.52
CA ARG A 103 -33.08 0.88 0.87
C ARG A 103 -34.14 0.23 1.76
N GLU A 104 -35.33 -0.12 1.26
CA GLU A 104 -36.35 -0.82 2.06
C GLU A 104 -35.94 -2.28 2.31
N VAL A 105 -35.39 -2.95 1.30
CA VAL A 105 -34.82 -4.30 1.46
C VAL A 105 -33.73 -4.31 2.53
N VAL A 106 -32.77 -3.39 2.44
CA VAL A 106 -31.71 -3.28 3.44
C VAL A 106 -32.28 -2.94 4.83
N ARG A 107 -33.25 -2.03 4.92
CA ARG A 107 -33.86 -1.66 6.20
C ARG A 107 -34.58 -2.83 6.88
N GLU A 108 -35.26 -3.67 6.10
CA GLU A 108 -36.03 -4.79 6.64
C GLU A 108 -35.16 -5.99 7.00
N TYR A 109 -34.23 -6.38 6.12
CA TYR A 109 -33.48 -7.63 6.24
C TYR A 109 -32.04 -7.46 6.76
N PHE A 110 -31.43 -6.29 6.55
CA PHE A 110 -30.01 -6.01 6.82
C PHE A 110 -29.82 -4.69 7.59
N LYS A 111 -30.75 -4.40 8.51
CA LYS A 111 -30.79 -3.13 9.25
C LYS A 111 -29.42 -2.79 9.86
N GLY A 112 -28.90 -1.61 9.50
CA GLY A 112 -27.59 -1.10 9.93
C GLY A 112 -26.59 -0.98 8.78
N THR A 113 -26.76 -1.75 7.71
CA THR A 113 -25.89 -1.70 6.53
C THR A 113 -26.18 -0.46 5.68
N VAL A 114 -25.13 0.19 5.19
CA VAL A 114 -25.24 1.37 4.32
C VAL A 114 -25.57 0.94 2.89
N SER A 115 -26.57 1.60 2.29
CA SER A 115 -26.88 1.54 0.85
C SER A 115 -27.16 2.94 0.32
N LYS A 116 -26.09 3.70 0.02
CA LYS A 116 -26.19 5.12 -0.33
C LYS A 116 -27.02 5.35 -1.60
N LEU A 117 -26.87 4.47 -2.59
CA LEU A 117 -27.50 4.65 -3.91
C LEU A 117 -28.83 3.89 -4.08
N GLY A 118 -29.25 3.06 -3.12
CA GLY A 118 -30.38 2.16 -3.35
C GLY A 118 -30.09 1.15 -4.46
N GLY A 119 -31.14 0.62 -5.11
CA GLY A 119 -31.01 -0.31 -6.22
C GLY A 119 -32.16 -1.31 -6.30
N VAL A 120 -31.85 -2.59 -6.45
CA VAL A 120 -32.85 -3.62 -6.76
C VAL A 120 -33.66 -4.05 -5.54
N GLY A 121 -34.97 -4.25 -5.76
CA GLY A 121 -35.90 -4.79 -4.78
C GLY A 121 -35.99 -6.32 -4.78
N LEU A 122 -36.87 -6.87 -3.93
CA LEU A 122 -37.10 -8.32 -3.84
C LEU A 122 -37.66 -8.94 -5.13
N ASP A 123 -38.44 -8.18 -5.90
CA ASP A 123 -39.02 -8.61 -7.18
C ASP A 123 -37.92 -8.91 -8.22
N VAL A 124 -36.94 -8.01 -8.32
CA VAL A 124 -35.79 -8.17 -9.21
C VAL A 124 -34.89 -9.31 -8.75
N LEU A 125 -34.61 -9.40 -7.43
CA LEU A 125 -33.83 -10.50 -6.86
C LEU A 125 -34.50 -11.86 -7.11
N ALA A 126 -35.83 -11.94 -6.95
CA ALA A 126 -36.59 -13.15 -7.21
C ALA A 126 -36.54 -13.55 -8.69
N GLU A 127 -36.62 -12.61 -9.62
CA GLU A 127 -36.50 -12.90 -11.05
C GLU A 127 -35.09 -13.38 -11.44
N GLU A 128 -34.03 -12.80 -10.87
CA GLU A 128 -32.65 -13.28 -11.06
C GLU A 128 -32.47 -14.74 -10.62
N VAL A 129 -33.01 -15.08 -9.45
CA VAL A 129 -33.00 -16.46 -8.96
C VAL A 129 -33.79 -17.37 -9.90
N LYS A 130 -34.96 -16.94 -10.38
CA LYS A 130 -35.75 -17.71 -11.37
C LYS A 130 -35.01 -17.92 -12.68
N LEU A 131 -34.26 -16.92 -13.18
CA LEU A 131 -33.47 -17.07 -14.40
C LEU A 131 -32.38 -18.14 -14.25
N ARG A 132 -31.66 -18.16 -13.12
CA ARG A 132 -30.68 -19.23 -12.81
C ARG A 132 -31.36 -20.58 -12.67
N HIS A 133 -32.51 -20.63 -12.01
CA HIS A 133 -33.29 -21.85 -11.86
C HIS A 133 -33.76 -22.41 -13.22
N ARG A 134 -34.35 -21.59 -14.09
CA ARG A 134 -34.78 -22.02 -15.44
C ARG A 134 -33.61 -22.53 -16.30
N LYS A 135 -32.40 -21.97 -16.10
CA LYS A 135 -31.19 -22.48 -16.74
C LYS A 135 -30.80 -23.88 -16.24
N ALA A 136 -30.89 -24.12 -14.92
CA ALA A 136 -30.56 -25.42 -14.32
C ALA A 136 -31.64 -26.49 -14.59
N TYR A 137 -32.90 -26.07 -14.73
CA TYR A 137 -34.05 -26.92 -14.99
C TYR A 137 -34.78 -26.48 -16.28
N PRO A 138 -34.18 -26.72 -17.47
CA PRO A 138 -34.80 -26.36 -18.73
C PRO A 138 -36.04 -27.23 -19.00
N GLU A 139 -37.03 -26.68 -19.71
CA GLU A 139 -38.24 -27.42 -20.11
C GLU A 139 -37.91 -28.63 -21.00
N ASN A 140 -36.86 -28.52 -21.82
CA ASN A 140 -36.28 -29.62 -22.56
C ASN A 140 -34.88 -29.97 -22.03
N PRO A 141 -34.71 -31.06 -21.28
CA PRO A 141 -33.41 -31.51 -20.76
C PRO A 141 -32.35 -31.76 -21.84
N THR A 142 -32.77 -32.04 -23.08
CA THR A 142 -31.82 -32.31 -24.19
C THR A 142 -31.10 -31.06 -24.71
N ASP A 143 -31.60 -29.86 -24.40
CA ASP A 143 -31.04 -28.59 -24.88
C ASP A 143 -29.61 -28.31 -24.35
N ARG A 144 -29.20 -28.99 -23.27
CA ARG A 144 -27.91 -28.76 -22.58
C ARG A 144 -26.98 -29.98 -22.53
N VAL A 145 -27.25 -31.02 -23.32
CA VAL A 145 -26.45 -32.27 -23.29
C VAL A 145 -24.96 -32.07 -23.63
N HIS A 146 -24.64 -31.01 -24.37
CA HIS A 146 -23.28 -30.70 -24.83
C HIS A 146 -22.48 -29.77 -23.88
N ARG A 147 -23.11 -29.17 -22.85
CA ARG A 147 -22.45 -28.25 -21.89
C ARG A 147 -23.04 -28.41 -20.49
N ARG A 148 -22.24 -28.90 -19.53
CA ARG A 148 -22.65 -29.08 -18.12
C ARG A 148 -22.76 -27.74 -17.36
N LEU A 149 -21.73 -26.88 -17.44
CA LEU A 149 -21.68 -25.55 -16.81
C LEU A 149 -21.27 -24.46 -17.82
N GLU A 150 -21.69 -23.22 -17.58
CA GLU A 150 -21.20 -22.05 -18.33
C GLU A 150 -19.73 -21.77 -17.95
N ILE A 151 -18.89 -21.40 -18.92
CA ILE A 151 -17.44 -21.17 -18.68
C ILE A 151 -17.21 -19.98 -17.73
N GLY A 152 -18.09 -18.98 -17.81
CA GLY A 152 -17.93 -17.70 -17.13
C GLY A 152 -16.76 -16.88 -17.69
N GLY A 153 -16.65 -15.64 -17.23
CA GLY A 153 -15.65 -14.66 -17.60
C GLY A 153 -15.35 -13.65 -16.49
N GLU A 154 -15.82 -13.89 -15.26
CA GLU A 154 -15.71 -12.89 -14.19
C GLU A 154 -14.26 -12.50 -13.88
N TYR A 155 -13.35 -13.48 -13.82
CA TYR A 155 -11.95 -13.25 -13.46
C TYR A 155 -11.05 -12.94 -14.65
N GLN A 156 -11.39 -13.45 -15.83
CA GLN A 156 -10.64 -13.28 -17.07
C GLN A 156 -11.60 -13.18 -18.25
N PHE A 157 -11.28 -12.32 -19.21
CA PHE A 157 -12.10 -12.16 -20.40
C PHE A 157 -12.28 -13.49 -21.14
N ARG A 158 -13.54 -13.82 -21.42
CA ARG A 158 -13.95 -14.89 -22.33
C ARG A 158 -14.94 -14.30 -23.31
N ARG A 159 -14.92 -14.77 -24.56
CA ARG A 159 -15.79 -14.26 -25.63
C ARG A 159 -17.28 -14.42 -25.30
N GLU A 160 -17.64 -15.48 -24.60
CA GLU A 160 -19.02 -15.79 -24.16
C GLU A 160 -19.23 -15.51 -22.65
N GLY A 161 -18.33 -14.76 -21.99
CA GLY A 161 -18.37 -14.48 -20.56
C GLY A 161 -18.89 -13.09 -20.21
N GLU A 162 -18.70 -12.68 -18.95
CA GLU A 162 -19.08 -11.33 -18.48
C GLU A 162 -18.32 -10.22 -19.23
N LEU A 163 -18.91 -9.03 -19.25
CA LEU A 163 -18.35 -7.84 -19.89
C LEU A 163 -17.08 -7.36 -19.18
N HIS A 164 -16.03 -7.04 -19.95
CA HIS A 164 -14.83 -6.34 -19.49
C HIS A 164 -14.65 -5.05 -20.26
N LEU A 165 -14.19 -3.99 -19.60
CA LEU A 165 -13.85 -2.72 -20.26
C LEU A 165 -12.54 -2.79 -21.06
N PHE A 166 -11.70 -3.79 -20.76
CA PHE A 166 -10.54 -4.12 -21.58
C PHE A 166 -10.78 -5.45 -22.30
N THR A 167 -11.30 -5.34 -23.51
CA THR A 167 -11.46 -6.42 -24.50
C THR A 167 -10.25 -6.46 -25.44
N PRO A 168 -10.05 -7.54 -26.21
CA PRO A 168 -9.04 -7.57 -27.27
C PRO A 168 -9.14 -6.39 -28.25
N GLU A 169 -10.36 -5.94 -28.57
CA GLU A 169 -10.61 -4.80 -29.46
C GLU A 169 -10.13 -3.48 -28.85
N THR A 170 -10.56 -3.15 -27.62
CA THR A 170 -10.13 -1.92 -26.94
C THR A 170 -8.61 -1.89 -26.71
N VAL A 171 -7.99 -3.03 -26.39
CA VAL A 171 -6.53 -3.17 -26.27
C VAL A 171 -5.85 -2.88 -27.61
N PHE A 172 -6.36 -3.46 -28.70
CA PHE A 172 -5.82 -3.25 -30.04
C PHE A 172 -5.94 -1.77 -30.47
N LEU A 173 -7.12 -1.17 -30.34
CA LEU A 173 -7.37 0.22 -30.74
C LEU A 173 -6.45 1.19 -29.98
N LEU A 174 -6.34 1.02 -28.65
CA LEU A 174 -5.47 1.85 -27.82
C LEU A 174 -4.00 1.75 -28.26
N GLN A 175 -3.48 0.52 -28.36
CA GLN A 175 -2.09 0.30 -28.79
C GLN A 175 -1.82 0.78 -30.20
N HIS A 176 -2.78 0.63 -31.13
CA HIS A 176 -2.62 1.08 -32.50
C HIS A 176 -2.59 2.61 -32.59
N ALA A 177 -3.53 3.28 -31.91
CA ALA A 177 -3.61 4.73 -31.89
C ALA A 177 -2.32 5.37 -31.39
N THR A 178 -1.79 4.89 -30.27
CA THR A 178 -0.60 5.47 -29.62
C THR A 178 0.71 5.09 -30.31
N ARG A 179 0.78 3.95 -31.00
CA ARG A 179 1.97 3.59 -31.80
C ARG A 179 2.05 4.34 -33.12
N THR A 180 0.92 4.78 -33.65
CA THR A 180 0.83 5.44 -34.96
C THR A 180 0.58 6.94 -34.87
N GLY A 181 0.46 7.51 -33.66
CA GLY A 181 0.12 8.92 -33.46
C GLY A 181 -1.27 9.31 -34.00
N ARG A 182 -2.20 8.35 -34.07
CA ARG A 182 -3.52 8.52 -34.73
C ARG A 182 -4.63 8.80 -33.73
N TYR A 183 -4.91 10.08 -33.52
CA TYR A 183 -5.98 10.53 -32.63
C TYR A 183 -7.39 10.05 -33.06
N ASP A 184 -7.68 9.94 -34.35
CA ASP A 184 -8.97 9.41 -34.83
C ASP A 184 -9.21 7.94 -34.45
N VAL A 185 -8.15 7.13 -34.34
CA VAL A 185 -8.23 5.76 -33.82
C VAL A 185 -8.43 5.79 -32.31
N PHE A 186 -7.78 6.72 -31.61
CA PHE A 186 -8.00 6.92 -30.18
C PHE A 186 -9.45 7.29 -29.87
N GLN A 187 -10.10 8.11 -30.71
CA GLN A 187 -11.53 8.41 -30.54
C GLN A 187 -12.40 7.15 -30.62
N LYS A 188 -12.14 6.24 -31.57
CA LYS A 188 -12.83 4.95 -31.63
C LYS A 188 -12.62 4.10 -30.37
N TYR A 189 -11.41 4.14 -29.80
CA TYR A 189 -11.12 3.51 -28.52
C TYR A 189 -11.96 4.13 -27.38
N SER A 190 -11.94 5.46 -27.26
CA SER A 190 -12.71 6.19 -26.23
C SER A 190 -14.20 5.91 -26.35
N ASP A 191 -14.76 5.93 -27.56
CA ASP A 191 -16.17 5.66 -27.82
C ASP A 191 -16.56 4.24 -27.41
N GLU A 192 -15.75 3.24 -27.76
CA GLU A 192 -16.03 1.85 -27.40
C GLU A 192 -15.92 1.62 -25.89
N VAL A 193 -14.92 2.20 -25.21
CA VAL A 193 -14.82 2.12 -23.75
C VAL A 193 -16.01 2.78 -23.07
N ASN A 194 -16.44 3.95 -23.55
CA ASN A 194 -17.60 4.66 -22.99
C ASN A 194 -18.90 3.88 -23.23
N ARG A 195 -19.05 3.25 -24.40
CA ARG A 195 -20.18 2.38 -24.74
C ARG A 195 -20.23 1.16 -23.80
N LEU A 196 -19.12 0.47 -23.62
CA LEU A 196 -18.99 -0.68 -22.72
C LEU A 196 -19.24 -0.30 -21.25
N ALA A 197 -18.78 0.89 -20.81
CA ALA A 197 -19.03 1.39 -19.46
C ALA A 197 -20.52 1.64 -19.21
N ARG A 198 -21.24 2.16 -20.20
CA ARG A 198 -22.69 2.36 -20.16
C ARG A 198 -23.44 1.02 -20.16
N GLU A 199 -23.07 0.09 -21.05
CA GLU A 199 -23.67 -1.25 -21.14
C GLU A 199 -23.45 -2.08 -19.87
N GLY A 200 -22.22 -2.06 -19.34
CA GLY A 200 -21.83 -2.77 -18.13
C GLY A 200 -22.34 -2.14 -16.83
N GLY A 201 -22.96 -0.97 -16.88
CA GLY A 201 -23.52 -0.29 -15.71
C GLY A 201 -22.47 0.25 -14.72
N ALA A 202 -21.26 0.59 -15.20
CA ALA A 202 -20.33 1.37 -14.37
C ALA A 202 -20.98 2.72 -14.03
N LEU A 203 -20.83 3.22 -12.80
CA LEU A 203 -21.55 4.42 -12.34
C LEU A 203 -21.37 5.62 -13.27
N ARG A 204 -20.14 5.94 -13.66
CA ARG A 204 -19.85 6.99 -14.65
C ARG A 204 -20.47 6.75 -16.03
N GLY A 205 -20.75 5.51 -16.41
CA GLY A 205 -21.50 5.16 -17.62
C GLY A 205 -22.99 5.52 -17.53
N LEU A 206 -23.50 5.70 -16.31
CA LEU A 206 -24.86 6.13 -16.00
C LEU A 206 -25.00 7.66 -15.86
N PHE A 207 -23.91 8.42 -16.02
CA PHE A 207 -23.93 9.88 -15.93
C PHE A 207 -24.10 10.49 -17.33
N GLU A 208 -24.84 11.59 -17.42
CA GLU A 208 -24.91 12.47 -18.59
C GLU A 208 -24.52 13.89 -18.19
N PHE A 209 -24.05 14.66 -19.17
CA PHE A 209 -23.78 16.08 -18.99
C PHE A 209 -25.06 16.84 -19.29
N LYS A 210 -25.46 17.73 -18.39
CA LYS A 210 -26.64 18.57 -18.59
C LYS A 210 -26.38 19.55 -19.73
N ASP A 211 -27.30 19.56 -20.68
CA ASP A 211 -27.28 20.56 -21.76
C ASP A 211 -27.64 21.95 -21.23
N HIS A 212 -27.04 22.98 -21.84
CA HIS A 212 -27.40 24.39 -21.64
C HIS A 212 -27.30 24.96 -20.21
N VAL A 213 -26.61 24.29 -19.29
CA VAL A 213 -26.29 24.86 -17.95
C VAL A 213 -25.32 26.04 -18.08
N ARG A 214 -24.40 25.96 -19.03
CA ARG A 214 -23.41 26.99 -19.36
C ARG A 214 -23.32 27.14 -20.88
N THR A 215 -22.86 28.31 -21.35
CA THR A 215 -22.61 28.53 -22.78
C THR A 215 -21.28 27.87 -23.16
N PRO A 216 -21.24 26.98 -24.18
CA PRO A 216 -19.99 26.42 -24.67
C PRO A 216 -18.99 27.51 -25.07
N VAL A 217 -17.70 27.24 -24.90
CA VAL A 217 -16.62 28.17 -25.28
C VAL A 217 -15.83 27.63 -26.48
N PRO A 218 -15.21 28.50 -27.28
CA PRO A 218 -14.28 28.08 -28.32
C PRO A 218 -13.12 27.24 -27.75
N LEU A 219 -12.70 26.19 -28.48
CA LEU A 219 -11.66 25.25 -28.02
C LEU A 219 -10.30 25.95 -27.82
N ASP A 220 -10.03 27.01 -28.58
CA ASP A 220 -8.82 27.85 -28.47
C ASP A 220 -8.79 28.71 -27.20
N GLU A 221 -9.93 28.94 -26.53
CA GLU A 221 -9.98 29.59 -25.22
C GLU A 221 -9.71 28.61 -24.05
N VAL A 222 -9.75 27.30 -24.31
CA VAL A 222 -9.48 26.28 -23.30
C VAL A 222 -7.98 26.09 -23.10
N GLU A 223 -7.56 25.92 -21.85
CA GLU A 223 -6.17 25.69 -21.47
C GLU A 223 -5.49 24.62 -22.36
N PRO A 224 -4.18 24.78 -22.64
CA PRO A 224 -3.47 23.92 -23.56
C PRO A 224 -3.26 22.50 -23.00
N VAL A 225 -3.00 21.55 -23.90
CA VAL A 225 -2.67 20.16 -23.54
C VAL A 225 -1.52 20.11 -22.55
N GLU A 226 -0.49 20.94 -22.76
CA GLU A 226 0.70 21.06 -21.92
C GLU A 226 0.37 21.41 -20.47
N SER A 227 -0.69 22.19 -20.22
CA SER A 227 -1.16 22.51 -18.87
C SER A 227 -1.87 21.30 -18.24
N ILE A 228 -2.77 20.66 -19.00
CA ILE A 228 -3.60 19.55 -18.52
C ILE A 228 -2.74 18.33 -18.14
N VAL A 229 -1.73 17.98 -18.95
CA VAL A 229 -0.91 16.78 -18.70
C VAL A 229 -0.11 16.84 -17.39
N THR A 230 0.16 18.04 -16.85
CA THR A 230 0.82 18.19 -15.53
C THR A 230 -0.02 17.64 -14.38
N ARG A 231 -1.34 17.50 -14.58
CA ARG A 231 -2.29 16.91 -13.63
C ARG A 231 -2.37 15.40 -13.76
N PHE A 232 -1.72 14.81 -14.76
CA PHE A 232 -1.73 13.37 -14.99
C PHE A 232 -0.57 12.68 -14.29
N ASN A 233 -0.89 11.52 -13.72
CA ASN A 233 0.05 10.70 -12.99
C ASN A 233 -0.03 9.26 -13.51
N THR A 234 1.12 8.60 -13.72
CA THR A 234 1.10 7.14 -13.76
C THR A 234 0.98 6.61 -12.33
N GLY A 235 0.06 5.68 -12.11
CA GLY A 235 -0.23 5.15 -10.78
C GLY A 235 0.94 4.32 -10.23
N ALA A 236 0.98 4.20 -8.91
CA ALA A 236 2.02 3.50 -8.16
C ALA A 236 2.10 2.00 -8.51
N MET A 237 3.08 1.63 -9.33
CA MET A 237 3.32 0.25 -9.77
C MET A 237 4.76 -0.14 -9.49
N SER A 238 4.97 -1.07 -8.57
CA SER A 238 6.31 -1.35 -8.05
C SER A 238 7.24 -1.98 -9.07
N TYR A 239 8.49 -1.51 -9.08
CA TYR A 239 9.60 -2.29 -9.60
C TYR A 239 9.68 -3.66 -8.89
N GLY A 240 9.85 -4.72 -9.67
CA GLY A 240 9.65 -6.11 -9.25
C GLY A 240 8.29 -6.66 -9.70
N SER A 241 7.19 -5.93 -9.48
CA SER A 241 5.90 -6.30 -10.07
C SER A 241 5.92 -6.11 -11.59
N ILE A 242 6.41 -4.94 -12.03
CA ILE A 242 6.71 -4.64 -13.44
C ILE A 242 8.22 -4.63 -13.69
N SER A 243 8.60 -4.84 -14.94
CA SER A 243 9.99 -4.82 -15.39
C SER A 243 10.60 -3.42 -15.27
N ALA A 244 11.94 -3.34 -15.25
CA ALA A 244 12.64 -2.06 -15.25
C ALA A 244 12.29 -1.25 -16.50
N GLU A 245 12.20 -1.92 -17.66
CA GLU A 245 11.91 -1.32 -18.94
C GLU A 245 10.54 -0.62 -18.93
N ALA A 246 9.49 -1.30 -18.44
CA ALA A 246 8.17 -0.70 -18.32
C ALA A 246 8.17 0.47 -17.33
N HIS A 247 8.83 0.30 -16.19
CA HIS A 247 8.88 1.29 -15.13
C HIS A 247 9.61 2.58 -15.55
N GLU A 248 10.77 2.45 -16.20
CA GLU A 248 11.58 3.57 -16.69
C GLU A 248 10.92 4.26 -17.88
N THR A 249 10.32 3.50 -18.80
CA THR A 249 9.58 4.06 -19.95
C THR A 249 8.48 5.03 -19.49
N MET A 250 7.73 4.65 -18.45
CA MET A 250 6.70 5.53 -17.89
C MET A 250 7.30 6.75 -17.19
N ALA A 251 8.43 6.59 -16.49
CA ALA A 251 9.08 7.73 -15.84
C ALA A 251 9.55 8.77 -16.86
N VAL A 252 10.25 8.32 -17.91
CA VAL A 252 10.73 9.18 -19.00
C VAL A 252 9.57 9.91 -19.67
N ALA A 253 8.50 9.20 -20.05
CA ALA A 253 7.35 9.82 -20.70
C ALA A 253 6.70 10.91 -19.82
N MET A 254 6.48 10.63 -18.54
CA MET A 254 5.85 11.60 -17.65
C MET A 254 6.75 12.81 -17.38
N ASN A 255 8.05 12.60 -17.22
CA ASN A 255 9.01 13.68 -17.03
C ASN A 255 9.11 14.58 -18.27
N ASN A 256 9.08 14.01 -19.48
CA ASN A 256 9.04 14.76 -20.74
C ASN A 256 7.77 15.63 -20.86
N LEU A 257 6.63 15.14 -20.35
CA LEU A 257 5.36 15.88 -20.38
C LEU A 257 5.20 16.90 -19.25
N GLY A 258 6.08 16.88 -18.23
CA GLY A 258 5.86 17.63 -16.99
C GLY A 258 4.72 17.09 -16.12
N GLY A 259 4.24 15.88 -16.41
CA GLY A 259 3.38 15.12 -15.50
C GLY A 259 4.22 14.34 -14.50
N ARG A 260 3.63 13.36 -13.82
CA ARG A 260 4.34 12.62 -12.77
C ARG A 260 4.24 11.11 -12.91
N SER A 261 5.33 10.42 -12.62
CA SER A 261 5.33 8.97 -12.47
C SER A 261 5.58 8.58 -11.00
N ASN A 262 5.15 7.38 -10.62
CA ASN A 262 5.22 6.92 -9.24
C ASN A 262 6.02 5.61 -9.12
N SER A 263 6.98 5.56 -8.19
CA SER A 263 7.86 4.41 -7.97
C SER A 263 7.15 3.12 -7.53
N GLY A 264 5.94 3.25 -6.96
CA GLY A 264 5.30 2.19 -6.21
C GLY A 264 6.10 1.75 -4.98
N GLU A 265 5.64 0.67 -4.36
CA GLU A 265 6.16 0.13 -3.08
C GLU A 265 7.49 -0.64 -3.21
N GLY A 266 8.17 -0.56 -4.37
CA GLY A 266 9.30 -1.43 -4.70
C GLY A 266 10.69 -0.85 -4.42
N GLY A 267 10.76 0.38 -3.91
CA GLY A 267 11.98 1.19 -3.98
C GLY A 267 12.24 1.69 -5.40
N GLU A 268 13.35 2.40 -5.57
CA GLU A 268 13.85 2.85 -6.87
C GLU A 268 15.37 2.72 -6.89
N ASP A 269 15.92 2.29 -8.03
CA ASP A 269 17.37 2.12 -8.14
C ASP A 269 18.09 3.47 -7.96
N VAL A 270 19.20 3.46 -7.22
CA VAL A 270 19.98 4.66 -6.87
C VAL A 270 20.44 5.40 -8.13
N ASP A 271 20.83 4.70 -9.19
CA ASP A 271 21.29 5.33 -10.44
C ASP A 271 20.19 6.15 -11.12
N ARG A 272 18.91 5.84 -10.84
CA ARG A 272 17.77 6.62 -11.34
C ARG A 272 17.48 7.85 -10.48
N LEU A 273 17.84 7.85 -9.20
CA LEU A 273 17.57 8.98 -8.29
C LEU A 273 18.32 10.25 -8.71
N TYR A 274 19.48 10.08 -9.36
CA TYR A 274 20.33 11.17 -9.84
C TYR A 274 20.16 11.46 -11.35
N ASP A 275 19.24 10.77 -12.03
CA ASP A 275 18.91 11.00 -13.43
C ASP A 275 17.50 11.59 -13.56
N PRO A 276 17.36 12.92 -13.74
CA PRO A 276 16.06 13.58 -13.82
C PRO A 276 15.15 13.03 -14.93
N SER A 277 15.70 12.41 -15.98
CA SER A 277 14.90 11.85 -17.07
C SER A 277 14.23 10.54 -16.66
N ARG A 278 14.93 9.70 -15.88
CA ARG A 278 14.45 8.35 -15.49
C ARG A 278 13.88 8.28 -14.07
N ARG A 279 14.07 9.32 -13.26
CA ARG A 279 13.58 9.39 -11.89
C ARG A 279 12.06 9.46 -11.82
N SER A 280 11.44 8.69 -10.94
CA SER A 280 10.01 8.87 -10.67
C SER A 280 9.79 10.12 -9.80
N ALA A 281 8.90 11.02 -10.21
CA ALA A 281 8.62 12.25 -9.44
C ALA A 281 7.95 11.94 -8.09
N VAL A 282 7.08 10.92 -8.04
CA VAL A 282 6.40 10.47 -6.82
C VAL A 282 7.10 9.24 -6.26
N LYS A 283 7.43 9.29 -4.96
CA LYS A 283 8.03 8.21 -4.19
C LYS A 283 7.03 7.66 -3.20
N GLN A 284 6.80 6.35 -3.18
CA GLN A 284 5.81 5.74 -2.30
C GLN A 284 6.44 5.21 -1.00
N VAL A 285 5.84 5.58 0.12
CA VAL A 285 6.11 5.02 1.45
C VAL A 285 4.94 4.10 1.81
N ALA A 286 5.19 2.78 1.76
CA ALA A 286 4.22 1.73 2.07
C ALA A 286 4.66 0.91 3.30
N SER A 287 3.79 0.06 3.83
CA SER A 287 4.02 -0.72 5.06
C SER A 287 5.30 -1.58 5.07
N GLY A 288 5.79 -2.02 3.90
CA GLY A 288 7.04 -2.76 3.80
C GLY A 288 8.31 -1.92 3.93
N ARG A 289 8.22 -0.58 3.75
CA ARG A 289 9.35 0.37 3.69
C ARG A 289 10.49 -0.06 2.75
N PHE A 290 10.16 -0.82 1.70
CA PHE A 290 11.17 -1.28 0.75
C PHE A 290 11.80 -0.10 0.00
N GLY A 291 13.13 -0.02 0.06
CA GLY A 291 13.91 1.04 -0.61
C GLY A 291 13.67 2.46 -0.06
N VAL A 292 13.04 2.61 1.11
CA VAL A 292 12.79 3.92 1.71
C VAL A 292 14.00 4.32 2.54
N THR A 293 14.88 5.12 1.94
CA THR A 293 16.08 5.70 2.56
C THR A 293 16.00 7.24 2.57
N SER A 294 16.89 7.91 3.31
CA SER A 294 17.04 9.38 3.21
C SER A 294 17.23 9.84 1.76
N ASP A 295 18.12 9.17 1.01
CA ASP A 295 18.43 9.52 -0.37
C ASP A 295 17.23 9.36 -1.31
N TYR A 296 16.44 8.30 -1.09
CA TYR A 296 15.19 8.08 -1.81
C TYR A 296 14.16 9.19 -1.56
N LEU A 297 14.02 9.65 -0.31
CA LEU A 297 13.04 10.67 0.09
C LEU A 297 13.44 12.07 -0.38
N VAL A 298 14.72 12.44 -0.28
CA VAL A 298 15.26 13.75 -0.73
C VAL A 298 15.10 13.94 -2.24
N ASN A 299 15.10 12.84 -3.00
CA ASN A 299 14.93 12.83 -4.45
C ASN A 299 13.46 12.73 -4.92
N ALA A 300 12.50 12.99 -4.04
CA ALA A 300 11.07 13.04 -4.35
C ALA A 300 10.57 14.47 -4.62
N THR A 301 9.68 14.62 -5.60
CA THR A 301 8.81 15.82 -5.70
C THR A 301 7.57 15.65 -4.84
N ASP A 302 7.01 14.44 -4.84
CA ASP A 302 5.86 14.06 -4.02
C ASP A 302 6.19 12.76 -3.27
N ILE A 303 5.81 12.67 -2.00
CA ILE A 303 5.93 11.45 -1.20
C ILE A 303 4.53 10.92 -0.91
N GLN A 304 4.22 9.69 -1.32
CA GLN A 304 2.91 9.07 -1.15
C GLN A 304 2.90 8.02 -0.06
N ILE A 305 2.19 8.31 1.04
CA ILE A 305 1.82 7.34 2.06
C ILE A 305 0.73 6.43 1.48
N LYS A 306 1.02 5.14 1.34
CA LYS A 306 0.10 4.15 0.79
C LYS A 306 -0.68 3.44 1.90
N MET A 307 -1.80 4.02 2.33
CA MET A 307 -2.69 3.35 3.29
C MET A 307 -3.33 2.10 2.69
N ALA A 308 -3.78 2.18 1.43
CA ALA A 308 -4.42 1.06 0.75
C ALA A 308 -4.32 1.17 -0.79
N GLN A 309 -4.76 0.13 -1.49
CA GLN A 309 -4.97 0.13 -2.94
C GLN A 309 -6.30 -0.56 -3.28
N GLY A 310 -6.97 -0.10 -4.33
CA GLY A 310 -8.31 -0.58 -4.71
C GLY A 310 -8.44 -2.09 -4.92
N ALA A 311 -7.40 -2.72 -5.47
CA ALA A 311 -7.39 -4.15 -5.77
C ALA A 311 -7.37 -5.06 -4.52
N LYS A 312 -6.89 -4.54 -3.38
CA LYS A 312 -6.77 -5.29 -2.12
C LYS A 312 -6.72 -4.36 -0.90
N PRO A 313 -7.81 -3.65 -0.59
CA PRO A 313 -7.90 -2.82 0.61
C PRO A 313 -7.79 -3.69 1.87
N GLY A 314 -7.16 -3.15 2.92
CA GLY A 314 -6.93 -3.86 4.19
C GLY A 314 -5.84 -4.94 4.13
N GLU A 315 -5.00 -4.95 3.09
CA GLU A 315 -3.90 -5.89 2.92
C GLU A 315 -2.62 -5.20 2.42
N GLY A 316 -1.47 -5.86 2.66
CA GLY A 316 -0.17 -5.41 2.20
C GLY A 316 0.16 -5.76 0.74
N GLY A 317 1.28 -5.17 0.28
CA GLY A 317 1.98 -5.54 -0.96
C GLY A 317 2.32 -7.03 -1.01
N GLN A 318 2.38 -7.58 -2.23
CA GLN A 318 2.74 -9.00 -2.44
C GLN A 318 3.64 -9.09 -3.67
N LEU A 319 4.83 -9.64 -3.49
CA LEU A 319 5.74 -10.00 -4.57
C LEU A 319 6.19 -11.46 -4.37
N PRO A 320 5.82 -12.39 -5.27
CA PRO A 320 6.26 -13.78 -5.18
C PRO A 320 7.79 -13.91 -5.22
N GLY A 321 8.35 -14.86 -4.47
CA GLY A 321 9.80 -15.03 -4.30
C GLY A 321 10.55 -15.27 -5.61
N TYR A 322 9.94 -15.99 -6.56
CA TYR A 322 10.49 -16.20 -7.90
C TYR A 322 10.53 -14.94 -8.79
N LYS A 323 9.97 -13.81 -8.33
CA LYS A 323 10.16 -12.47 -8.93
C LYS A 323 11.18 -11.61 -8.16
N VAL A 324 11.67 -12.07 -7.02
CA VAL A 324 12.66 -11.36 -6.20
C VAL A 324 14.06 -11.74 -6.67
N TYR A 325 14.37 -11.33 -7.90
CA TYR A 325 15.72 -11.47 -8.46
C TYR A 325 16.73 -10.62 -7.71
N PRO A 326 18.04 -10.90 -7.82
CA PRO A 326 19.09 -10.16 -7.10
C PRO A 326 19.01 -8.63 -7.22
N TRP A 327 18.70 -8.09 -8.41
CA TRP A 327 18.51 -6.65 -8.61
C TRP A 327 17.24 -6.09 -7.93
N VAL A 328 16.16 -6.88 -7.85
CA VAL A 328 14.94 -6.50 -7.11
C VAL A 328 15.23 -6.52 -5.61
N ALA A 329 15.91 -7.57 -5.13
CA ALA A 329 16.29 -7.73 -3.74
C ALA A 329 17.21 -6.59 -3.28
N LYS A 330 18.19 -6.20 -4.10
CA LYS A 330 19.07 -5.05 -3.89
C LYS A 330 18.26 -3.77 -3.69
N THR A 331 17.35 -3.46 -4.61
CA THR A 331 16.52 -2.24 -4.55
C THR A 331 15.62 -2.19 -3.30
N ARG A 332 15.22 -3.36 -2.81
CA ARG A 332 14.32 -3.49 -1.66
C ARG A 332 15.05 -3.67 -0.32
N HIS A 333 16.38 -3.80 -0.32
CA HIS A 333 17.16 -4.23 0.84
C HIS A 333 16.59 -5.51 1.47
N SER A 334 16.37 -6.52 0.63
CA SER A 334 15.79 -7.81 1.00
C SER A 334 16.65 -8.98 0.51
N THR A 335 16.23 -10.21 0.81
CA THR A 335 16.90 -11.43 0.38
C THR A 335 16.40 -11.87 -1.00
N PRO A 336 17.28 -12.19 -1.97
CA PRO A 336 16.87 -12.75 -3.25
C PRO A 336 16.15 -14.09 -3.10
N GLY A 337 15.16 -14.36 -3.95
CA GLY A 337 14.38 -15.61 -3.96
C GLY A 337 13.28 -15.71 -2.91
N VAL A 338 13.29 -14.86 -1.88
CA VAL A 338 12.33 -14.89 -0.77
C VAL A 338 11.09 -14.05 -1.09
N GLY A 339 9.90 -14.61 -0.89
CA GLY A 339 8.64 -13.90 -1.12
C GLY A 339 8.46 -12.71 -0.19
N LEU A 340 8.03 -11.57 -0.72
CA LEU A 340 7.81 -10.34 0.04
C LEU A 340 6.32 -10.08 0.20
N ILE A 341 5.81 -10.39 1.39
CA ILE A 341 4.45 -10.03 1.82
C ILE A 341 4.59 -8.89 2.81
N SER A 342 4.11 -7.70 2.44
CA SER A 342 4.16 -6.55 3.35
C SER A 342 3.14 -6.72 4.47
N PRO A 343 3.40 -6.16 5.67
CA PRO A 343 2.39 -6.07 6.71
C PRO A 343 1.13 -5.37 6.17
N PRO A 344 -0.10 -5.76 6.57
CA PRO A 344 -1.29 -5.02 6.21
C PRO A 344 -1.29 -3.57 6.72
N PRO A 345 -0.98 -3.27 8.00
CA PRO A 345 -0.89 -1.91 8.48
C PRO A 345 0.50 -1.32 8.27
N HIS A 346 0.58 0.01 8.27
CA HIS A 346 1.81 0.71 8.62
C HIS A 346 2.01 0.58 10.14
N HIS A 347 3.16 0.06 10.60
CA HIS A 347 3.40 -0.14 12.03
C HIS A 347 3.66 1.18 12.81
N ASP A 348 3.75 2.29 12.08
CA ASP A 348 3.82 3.66 12.58
C ASP A 348 2.54 4.47 12.26
N ILE A 349 1.43 3.78 11.95
CA ILE A 349 0.11 4.41 11.78
C ILE A 349 -0.97 3.50 12.36
N TYR A 350 -1.29 3.69 13.64
CA TYR A 350 -2.41 3.02 14.31
C TYR A 350 -3.60 3.94 14.58
N SER A 351 -3.43 5.22 14.32
CA SER A 351 -4.42 6.27 14.56
C SER A 351 -4.21 7.46 13.59
N ILE A 352 -5.06 8.48 13.68
CA ILE A 352 -4.94 9.66 12.82
C ILE A 352 -3.77 10.57 13.25
N GLU A 353 -3.47 10.58 14.55
CA GLU A 353 -2.33 11.29 15.12
C GLU A 353 -0.99 10.65 14.70
N ASP A 354 -0.95 9.33 14.54
CA ASP A 354 0.21 8.64 13.99
C ASP A 354 0.40 8.95 12.49
N LEU A 355 -0.70 9.06 11.73
CA LEU A 355 -0.64 9.53 10.35
C LEU A 355 -0.07 10.95 10.29
N ALA A 356 -0.52 11.84 11.17
CA ALA A 356 0.01 13.20 11.29
C ALA A 356 1.50 13.19 11.65
N GLN A 357 1.93 12.27 12.51
CA GLN A 357 3.34 12.09 12.84
C GLN A 357 4.16 11.64 11.63
N LEU A 358 3.69 10.65 10.85
CA LEU A 358 4.40 10.25 9.62
C LEU A 358 4.43 11.37 8.57
N ILE A 359 3.35 12.15 8.41
CA ILE A 359 3.36 13.33 7.51
C ILE A 359 4.44 14.32 7.97
N HIS A 360 4.52 14.59 9.28
CA HIS A 360 5.55 15.45 9.86
C HIS A 360 6.96 14.86 9.62
N ASP A 361 7.14 13.56 9.80
CA ASP A 361 8.43 12.90 9.56
C ASP A 361 8.89 13.04 8.12
N LEU A 362 8.00 12.80 7.16
CA LEU A 362 8.31 12.87 5.73
C LEU A 362 8.58 14.32 5.27
N LYS A 363 7.90 15.30 5.88
CA LYS A 363 8.18 16.72 5.64
C LYS A 363 9.52 17.18 6.21
N ASN A 364 9.93 16.65 7.36
CA ASN A 364 11.30 16.89 7.84
C ASN A 364 12.33 16.17 6.97
N ALA A 365 12.02 14.96 6.46
CA ALA A 365 12.93 14.22 5.57
C ALA A 365 13.08 14.88 4.19
N ASN A 366 12.08 15.64 3.73
CA ASN A 366 12.17 16.47 2.55
C ASN A 366 11.15 17.61 2.58
N GLU A 367 11.59 18.80 3.02
CA GLU A 367 10.71 19.96 3.17
C GLU A 367 10.11 20.47 1.85
N ASN A 368 10.76 20.15 0.72
CA ASN A 368 10.34 20.56 -0.61
C ASN A 368 9.27 19.66 -1.23
N ALA A 369 9.05 18.46 -0.69
CA ALA A 369 8.12 17.50 -1.28
C ALA A 369 6.70 17.66 -0.74
N ARG A 370 5.67 17.48 -1.58
CA ARG A 370 4.28 17.37 -1.08
C ARG A 370 4.03 15.97 -0.51
N VAL A 371 3.24 15.87 0.55
CA VAL A 371 2.86 14.57 1.13
C VAL A 371 1.45 14.16 0.69
N HIS A 372 1.37 13.03 -0.01
CA HIS A 372 0.13 12.40 -0.46
C HIS A 372 -0.31 11.31 0.51
N VAL A 373 -1.61 11.16 0.73
CA VAL A 373 -2.21 10.00 1.39
C VAL A 373 -3.14 9.27 0.43
N LYS A 374 -2.79 8.03 0.07
CA LYS A 374 -3.59 7.19 -0.82
C LYS A 374 -4.59 6.34 -0.04
N LEU A 375 -5.86 6.68 -0.17
CA LEU A 375 -7.01 5.98 0.39
C LEU A 375 -7.75 5.18 -0.69
N VAL A 376 -8.65 4.30 -0.26
CA VAL A 376 -9.57 3.58 -1.15
C VAL A 376 -11.00 4.02 -0.86
N SER A 377 -11.76 4.22 -1.93
CA SER A 377 -13.19 4.51 -1.87
C SER A 377 -13.94 3.44 -1.06
N SER A 378 -14.69 3.90 -0.07
CA SER A 378 -15.56 3.11 0.81
C SER A 378 -16.45 4.06 1.60
N VAL A 379 -17.51 3.54 2.26
CA VAL A 379 -18.29 4.32 3.23
C VAL A 379 -17.37 5.01 4.24
N GLY A 380 -17.58 6.32 4.44
CA GLY A 380 -16.89 7.10 5.47
C GLY A 380 -15.51 7.61 5.05
N VAL A 381 -15.07 7.33 3.83
CA VAL A 381 -13.80 7.85 3.30
C VAL A 381 -13.75 9.38 3.34
N GLY A 382 -14.88 10.07 3.20
CA GLY A 382 -14.90 11.54 3.34
C GLY A 382 -14.56 12.02 4.74
N THR A 383 -14.96 11.28 5.79
CA THR A 383 -14.55 11.58 7.18
C THR A 383 -13.04 11.36 7.34
N VAL A 384 -12.51 10.26 6.83
CA VAL A 384 -11.06 9.99 6.85
C VAL A 384 -10.29 11.07 6.09
N ALA A 385 -10.77 11.52 4.92
CA ALA A 385 -10.17 12.59 4.14
C ALA A 385 -10.09 13.92 4.92
N THR A 386 -11.11 14.25 5.73
CA THR A 386 -11.03 15.43 6.61
C THR A 386 -9.98 15.28 7.71
N GLY A 387 -9.83 14.07 8.28
CA GLY A 387 -8.74 13.76 9.20
C GLY A 387 -7.38 13.92 8.54
N VAL A 388 -7.21 13.39 7.33
CA VAL A 388 -5.99 13.52 6.50
C VAL A 388 -5.63 14.99 6.25
N SER A 389 -6.61 15.84 5.91
CA SER A 389 -6.37 17.28 5.73
C SER A 389 -5.96 17.97 7.03
N LYS A 390 -6.57 17.60 8.17
CA LYS A 390 -6.19 18.10 9.51
C LYS A 390 -4.83 17.57 9.97
N ALA A 391 -4.42 16.40 9.50
CA ALA A 391 -3.09 15.84 9.67
C ALA A 391 -2.04 16.48 8.75
N HIS A 392 -2.39 17.59 8.09
CA HIS A 392 -1.53 18.40 7.23
C HIS A 392 -1.11 17.76 5.91
N ALA A 393 -1.75 16.69 5.44
CA ALA A 393 -1.45 16.17 4.10
C ALA A 393 -1.72 17.23 3.02
N ASP A 394 -0.85 17.30 2.02
CA ASP A 394 -0.96 18.22 0.89
C ASP A 394 -1.92 17.67 -0.18
N VAL A 395 -1.98 16.34 -0.32
CA VAL A 395 -2.82 15.65 -1.31
C VAL A 395 -3.51 14.45 -0.67
N VAL A 396 -4.81 14.26 -0.96
CA VAL A 396 -5.54 13.01 -0.69
C VAL A 396 -5.91 12.35 -2.01
N LEU A 397 -5.52 11.08 -2.18
CA LEU A 397 -5.86 10.28 -3.35
C LEU A 397 -7.00 9.31 -3.00
N ILE A 398 -8.10 9.36 -3.74
CA ILE A 398 -9.20 8.40 -3.66
C ILE A 398 -9.07 7.37 -4.79
N SER A 399 -8.75 6.12 -4.43
CA SER A 399 -8.67 5.01 -5.36
C SER A 399 -9.97 4.22 -5.44
N GLY A 400 -10.46 3.93 -6.65
CA GLY A 400 -11.59 3.01 -6.87
C GLY A 400 -11.22 1.54 -6.72
N TYR A 401 -12.22 0.68 -6.44
CA TYR A 401 -12.05 -0.78 -6.37
C TYR A 401 -11.47 -1.41 -7.65
N ASP A 402 -11.67 -0.75 -8.80
CA ASP A 402 -11.24 -1.20 -10.13
C ASP A 402 -9.77 -0.88 -10.46
N GLY A 403 -8.96 -0.56 -9.45
CA GLY A 403 -7.51 -0.44 -9.56
C GLY A 403 -6.82 -1.77 -9.93
N GLY A 404 -5.73 -1.69 -10.70
CA GLY A 404 -4.93 -2.87 -11.07
C GLY A 404 -4.03 -3.39 -9.94
N THR A 405 -3.52 -4.62 -10.09
CA THR A 405 -2.48 -5.19 -9.23
C THR A 405 -1.67 -6.26 -9.96
N GLY A 406 -0.39 -6.41 -9.60
CA GLY A 406 0.43 -7.51 -10.07
C GLY A 406 0.12 -8.85 -9.38
N ALA A 407 -0.29 -8.80 -8.10
CA ALA A 407 -0.65 -9.96 -7.29
C ALA A 407 -1.62 -9.56 -6.15
N ALA A 408 -2.75 -10.27 -6.05
CA ALA A 408 -3.72 -10.15 -4.97
C ALA A 408 -4.57 -11.43 -4.86
N PRO A 409 -5.16 -11.71 -3.69
CA PRO A 409 -6.19 -12.73 -3.56
C PRO A 409 -7.41 -12.38 -4.43
N LEU A 410 -8.00 -13.39 -5.07
CA LEU A 410 -9.18 -13.23 -5.93
C LEU A 410 -10.37 -12.63 -5.16
N THR A 411 -10.56 -13.04 -3.90
CA THR A 411 -11.62 -12.51 -3.02
C THR A 411 -11.54 -10.99 -2.88
N SER A 412 -10.33 -10.44 -2.76
CA SER A 412 -10.13 -9.00 -2.57
C SER A 412 -10.34 -8.22 -3.86
N LEU A 413 -9.92 -8.79 -4.99
CA LEU A 413 -10.15 -8.21 -6.33
C LEU A 413 -11.62 -8.02 -6.66
N LYS A 414 -12.49 -8.88 -6.12
CA LYS A 414 -13.93 -8.89 -6.43
C LYS A 414 -14.80 -8.24 -5.38
N HIS A 415 -14.40 -8.26 -4.11
CA HIS A 415 -15.31 -7.98 -3.01
C HIS A 415 -14.82 -6.91 -2.01
N ALA A 416 -13.78 -6.15 -2.33
CA ALA A 416 -13.28 -5.11 -1.44
C ALA A 416 -13.09 -3.77 -2.16
N GLY A 417 -13.50 -2.68 -1.51
CA GLY A 417 -13.53 -1.32 -2.06
C GLY A 417 -14.85 -0.99 -2.76
N ALA A 418 -15.07 0.30 -3.01
CA ALA A 418 -16.22 0.83 -3.73
C ALA A 418 -15.78 1.57 -5.02
N PRO A 419 -16.72 1.87 -5.95
CA PRO A 419 -16.45 2.76 -7.08
C PRO A 419 -15.88 4.10 -6.64
N TRP A 420 -14.91 4.65 -7.37
CA TRP A 420 -14.29 5.93 -6.99
C TRP A 420 -15.28 7.09 -7.07
N GLU A 421 -16.33 7.01 -7.90
CA GLU A 421 -17.36 8.03 -8.02
C GLU A 421 -18.07 8.29 -6.68
N ILE A 422 -18.29 7.22 -5.89
CA ILE A 422 -18.92 7.32 -4.56
C ILE A 422 -17.97 7.99 -3.57
N GLY A 423 -16.74 7.47 -3.45
CA GLY A 423 -15.77 7.95 -2.47
C GLY A 423 -15.22 9.34 -2.79
N LEU A 424 -15.07 9.68 -4.07
CA LEU A 424 -14.63 10.99 -4.52
C LEU A 424 -15.67 12.06 -4.18
N ALA A 425 -16.94 11.80 -4.50
CA ALA A 425 -18.03 12.69 -4.12
C ALA A 425 -18.13 12.83 -2.59
N ASP A 426 -18.00 11.73 -1.83
CA ASP A 426 -18.00 11.76 -0.37
C ASP A 426 -16.86 12.62 0.21
N ALA A 427 -15.64 12.45 -0.32
CA ALA A 427 -14.48 13.24 0.07
C ALA A 427 -14.65 14.72 -0.27
N GLN A 428 -15.06 15.04 -1.50
CA GLN A 428 -15.32 16.42 -1.93
C GLN A 428 -16.36 17.09 -1.03
N GLN A 429 -17.53 16.46 -0.87
CA GLN A 429 -18.63 17.02 -0.09
C GLN A 429 -18.21 17.25 1.36
N THR A 430 -17.56 16.26 1.99
CA THR A 430 -17.19 16.34 3.41
C THR A 430 -16.07 17.35 3.66
N LEU A 431 -15.07 17.44 2.78
CA LEU A 431 -14.00 18.45 2.88
C LEU A 431 -14.54 19.88 2.76
N VAL A 432 -15.48 20.12 1.85
CA VAL A 432 -16.12 21.43 1.66
C VAL A 432 -16.94 21.79 2.89
N LEU A 433 -17.81 20.87 3.37
CA LEU A 433 -18.64 21.09 4.56
C LEU A 433 -17.83 21.44 5.82
N ASN A 434 -16.59 20.95 5.92
CA ASN A 434 -15.70 21.22 7.05
C ASN A 434 -14.76 22.42 6.86
N GLY A 435 -14.83 23.14 5.74
CA GLY A 435 -13.90 24.25 5.46
C GLY A 435 -12.44 23.82 5.35
N LEU A 436 -12.22 22.60 4.85
CA LEU A 436 -10.89 22.00 4.69
C LEU A 436 -10.47 21.86 3.22
N ARG A 437 -11.39 22.09 2.27
CA ARG A 437 -11.14 21.86 0.84
C ARG A 437 -10.09 22.80 0.22
N ASP A 438 -9.91 23.98 0.80
CA ASP A 438 -9.05 25.06 0.32
C ASP A 438 -7.54 24.78 0.44
N ARG A 439 -7.14 23.79 1.25
CA ARG A 439 -5.74 23.52 1.60
C ARG A 439 -5.22 22.15 1.18
N ILE A 440 -6.04 21.34 0.51
CA ILE A 440 -5.66 19.97 0.11
C ILE A 440 -6.03 19.73 -1.34
N THR A 441 -5.10 19.18 -2.13
CA THR A 441 -5.39 18.69 -3.48
C THR A 441 -6.12 17.35 -3.38
N VAL A 442 -7.19 17.17 -4.16
CA VAL A 442 -7.85 15.86 -4.28
C VAL A 442 -7.41 15.18 -5.57
N GLN A 443 -6.79 14.01 -5.46
CA GLN A 443 -6.42 13.17 -6.60
C GLN A 443 -7.41 11.99 -6.70
N CYS A 444 -7.67 11.50 -7.91
CA CYS A 444 -8.48 10.30 -8.12
C CYS A 444 -7.76 9.30 -9.03
N ASP A 445 -7.88 8.01 -8.73
CA ASP A 445 -7.50 6.91 -9.63
C ASP A 445 -8.51 5.75 -9.51
N GLY A 446 -8.36 4.73 -10.36
CA GLY A 446 -9.28 3.58 -10.42
C GLY A 446 -9.85 3.43 -11.82
N GLY A 447 -9.24 2.55 -12.61
CA GLY A 447 -9.71 2.25 -13.97
C GLY A 447 -9.89 3.46 -14.90
N MET A 448 -9.16 4.56 -14.72
CA MET A 448 -9.19 5.70 -15.64
C MET A 448 -8.62 5.31 -17.00
N ARG A 449 -9.37 5.60 -18.08
CA ARG A 449 -9.10 5.14 -19.45
C ARG A 449 -9.23 6.25 -20.49
N THR A 450 -10.18 7.17 -20.31
CA THR A 450 -10.55 8.16 -21.34
C THR A 450 -10.58 9.58 -20.78
N GLY A 451 -10.62 10.59 -21.66
CA GLY A 451 -10.83 11.99 -21.23
C GLY A 451 -12.19 12.21 -20.55
N ARG A 452 -13.18 11.35 -20.84
CA ARG A 452 -14.49 11.39 -20.16
C ARG A 452 -14.38 10.96 -18.69
N ASP A 453 -13.53 9.98 -18.38
CA ASP A 453 -13.28 9.61 -16.98
C ASP A 453 -12.66 10.79 -16.21
N VAL A 454 -11.70 11.49 -16.85
CA VAL A 454 -11.02 12.67 -16.27
C VAL A 454 -12.01 13.78 -15.97
N ILE A 455 -12.85 14.18 -16.95
CA ILE A 455 -13.78 15.29 -16.74
C ILE A 455 -14.83 14.95 -15.68
N ILE A 456 -15.32 13.70 -15.63
CA ILE A 456 -16.24 13.28 -14.56
C ILE A 456 -15.56 13.36 -13.20
N ALA A 457 -14.34 12.87 -13.07
CA ALA A 457 -13.58 13.00 -11.82
C ALA A 457 -13.36 14.48 -11.44
N ALA A 458 -13.06 15.35 -12.40
CA ALA A 458 -12.91 16.78 -12.17
C ALA A 458 -14.21 17.40 -11.61
N LEU A 459 -15.34 17.16 -12.27
CA LEU A 459 -16.64 17.65 -11.85
C LEU A 459 -17.05 17.13 -10.47
N LEU A 460 -16.63 15.91 -10.10
CA LEU A 460 -16.83 15.35 -8.75
C LEU A 460 -15.83 15.84 -7.71
N GLY A 461 -14.80 16.61 -8.08
CA GLY A 461 -13.91 17.32 -7.16
C GLY A 461 -12.42 17.00 -7.26
N ALA A 462 -11.99 16.14 -8.17
CA ALA A 462 -10.57 15.82 -8.35
C ALA A 462 -9.83 16.90 -9.15
N GLU A 463 -8.59 17.18 -8.78
CA GLU A 463 -7.67 18.14 -9.43
C GLU A 463 -6.52 17.44 -10.16
N GLU A 464 -6.21 16.20 -9.78
CA GLU A 464 -5.15 15.35 -10.33
C GLU A 464 -5.68 13.93 -10.61
N PHE A 465 -5.15 13.28 -11.66
CA PHE A 465 -5.74 12.05 -12.22
C PHE A 465 -4.67 10.96 -12.39
N GLY A 466 -4.94 9.77 -11.86
CA GLY A 466 -4.02 8.63 -11.88
C GLY A 466 -4.42 7.54 -12.88
N PHE A 467 -3.45 7.12 -13.71
CA PHE A 467 -3.62 6.08 -14.73
C PHE A 467 -2.65 4.93 -14.50
N SER A 468 -3.13 3.69 -14.45
CA SER A 468 -2.25 2.51 -14.26
C SER A 468 -2.34 1.54 -15.41
N THR A 469 -3.45 0.83 -15.55
CA THR A 469 -3.58 -0.25 -16.54
C THR A 469 -3.54 0.24 -17.98
N ALA A 470 -4.12 1.41 -18.29
CA ALA A 470 -4.07 1.97 -19.65
C ALA A 470 -2.62 2.28 -20.10
N PRO A 471 -1.79 3.00 -19.32
CA PRO A 471 -0.36 3.12 -19.61
C PRO A 471 0.38 1.79 -19.81
N LEU A 472 0.09 0.77 -18.99
CA LEU A 472 0.69 -0.56 -19.20
C LEU A 472 0.26 -1.21 -20.52
N ILE A 473 -0.99 -1.03 -20.95
CA ILE A 473 -1.48 -1.51 -22.24
C ILE A 473 -0.78 -0.79 -23.38
N VAL A 474 -0.65 0.53 -23.29
CA VAL A 474 0.11 1.35 -24.25
C VAL A 474 1.56 0.90 -24.34
N ALA A 475 2.19 0.58 -23.21
CA ALA A 475 3.54 0.02 -23.14
C ALA A 475 3.65 -1.42 -23.68
N GLY A 476 2.54 -2.11 -23.93
CA GLY A 476 2.51 -3.42 -24.58
C GLY A 476 1.69 -4.51 -23.89
N CYS A 477 1.10 -4.26 -22.72
CA CYS A 477 0.27 -5.25 -22.02
C CYS A 477 -0.92 -5.69 -22.87
N ILE A 478 -1.16 -7.00 -22.92
CA ILE A 478 -2.27 -7.63 -23.66
C ILE A 478 -3.34 -8.23 -22.74
N MET A 479 -3.37 -7.84 -21.46
CA MET A 479 -4.38 -8.25 -20.46
C MET A 479 -4.51 -9.75 -20.22
N MET A 480 -3.41 -10.51 -20.31
CA MET A 480 -3.37 -11.95 -20.06
C MET A 480 -3.56 -12.35 -18.57
N ARG A 481 -3.39 -11.41 -17.63
CA ARG A 481 -3.58 -11.60 -16.18
C ARG A 481 -2.68 -12.67 -15.52
N VAL A 482 -1.49 -12.90 -16.07
CA VAL A 482 -0.44 -13.79 -15.53
C VAL A 482 0.69 -13.03 -14.80
N CYS A 483 0.43 -11.78 -14.40
CA CYS A 483 1.44 -10.87 -13.83
C CYS A 483 2.16 -11.42 -12.59
N HIS A 484 1.45 -12.21 -11.79
CA HIS A 484 1.95 -12.83 -10.58
C HIS A 484 2.89 -14.02 -10.87
N LEU A 485 2.74 -14.69 -12.02
CA LEU A 485 3.46 -15.93 -12.36
C LEU A 485 4.86 -15.71 -12.94
N ASP A 486 5.27 -14.46 -13.14
CA ASP A 486 6.52 -14.10 -13.83
C ASP A 486 6.59 -14.50 -15.31
N THR A 487 5.47 -14.88 -15.91
CA THR A 487 5.38 -15.41 -17.29
C THR A 487 4.81 -14.39 -18.30
N CYS A 488 4.97 -13.10 -18.05
CA CYS A 488 4.43 -12.06 -18.94
C CYS A 488 5.04 -12.18 -20.36
N PRO A 489 4.22 -12.43 -21.40
CA PRO A 489 4.75 -12.76 -22.74
C PRO A 489 5.35 -11.57 -23.49
N VAL A 490 5.13 -10.35 -22.99
CA VAL A 490 5.47 -9.07 -23.62
C VAL A 490 6.45 -8.24 -22.79
N GLY A 491 7.10 -8.84 -21.78
CA GLY A 491 8.15 -8.18 -21.01
C GLY A 491 7.69 -7.05 -20.07
N VAL A 492 6.39 -6.91 -19.80
CA VAL A 492 5.85 -5.84 -18.93
C VAL A 492 5.88 -6.24 -17.45
N ALA A 493 5.24 -7.35 -17.08
CA ALA A 493 5.03 -7.76 -15.68
C ALA A 493 5.86 -8.99 -15.31
N THR A 494 7.14 -8.98 -15.62
CA THR A 494 8.08 -10.09 -15.42
C THR A 494 9.49 -9.58 -15.09
N GLN A 495 10.20 -10.34 -14.28
CA GLN A 495 11.61 -10.17 -13.99
C GLN A 495 12.49 -11.17 -14.77
N ASN A 496 11.88 -12.19 -15.38
CA ASN A 496 12.59 -13.13 -16.24
C ASN A 496 13.35 -12.40 -17.38
N PRO A 497 14.69 -12.49 -17.42
CA PRO A 497 15.50 -11.77 -18.40
C PRO A 497 15.13 -12.07 -19.85
N GLU A 498 14.74 -13.31 -20.17
CA GLU A 498 14.38 -13.69 -21.54
C GLU A 498 13.04 -13.10 -21.97
N LEU A 499 12.07 -13.02 -21.04
CA LEU A 499 10.78 -12.41 -21.33
C LEU A 499 10.87 -10.88 -21.39
N ARG A 500 11.75 -10.26 -20.59
CA ARG A 500 12.01 -8.82 -20.61
C ARG A 500 12.52 -8.32 -21.97
N LYS A 501 13.33 -9.12 -22.68
CA LYS A 501 13.78 -8.80 -24.06
C LYS A 501 12.64 -8.60 -25.05
N ARG A 502 11.42 -9.06 -24.74
CA ARG A 502 10.23 -8.90 -25.58
C ARG A 502 9.49 -7.58 -25.36
N PHE A 503 9.95 -6.76 -24.42
CA PHE A 503 9.38 -5.43 -24.19
C PHE A 503 9.63 -4.52 -25.39
N THR A 504 8.57 -3.88 -25.88
CA THR A 504 8.60 -3.01 -27.08
C THR A 504 7.96 -1.66 -26.84
N GLY A 505 7.59 -1.35 -25.60
CA GLY A 505 7.06 -0.05 -25.22
C GLY A 505 8.11 1.05 -25.39
N LYS A 506 7.65 2.26 -25.71
CA LYS A 506 8.51 3.43 -25.83
C LYS A 506 7.84 4.65 -25.20
N PRO A 507 8.62 5.63 -24.68
CA PRO A 507 8.05 6.81 -24.04
C PRO A 507 7.06 7.56 -24.94
N GLU A 508 7.35 7.65 -26.24
CA GLU A 508 6.53 8.41 -27.20
C GLU A 508 5.10 7.85 -27.28
N PHE A 509 4.91 6.54 -27.12
CA PHE A 509 3.57 5.95 -27.12
C PHE A 509 2.75 6.40 -25.91
N LEU A 510 3.39 6.54 -24.75
CA LEU A 510 2.77 7.03 -23.53
C LEU A 510 2.50 8.54 -23.65
N GLU A 511 3.43 9.27 -24.25
CA GLU A 511 3.27 10.71 -24.51
C GLU A 511 2.05 10.97 -25.40
N ASP A 512 1.91 10.24 -26.50
CA ASP A 512 0.74 10.30 -27.39
C ASP A 512 -0.56 9.98 -26.63
N PHE A 513 -0.57 8.93 -25.80
CA PHE A 513 -1.73 8.58 -24.98
C PHE A 513 -2.20 9.75 -24.10
N PHE A 514 -1.30 10.35 -23.34
CA PHE A 514 -1.66 11.44 -22.44
C PHE A 514 -2.05 12.71 -23.20
N ARG A 515 -1.43 13.01 -24.34
CA ARG A 515 -1.84 14.11 -25.22
C ARG A 515 -3.25 13.89 -25.78
N PHE A 516 -3.58 12.67 -26.19
CA PHE A 516 -4.93 12.36 -26.69
C PHE A 516 -5.99 12.45 -25.60
N VAL A 517 -5.70 11.96 -24.38
CA VAL A 517 -6.60 12.12 -23.23
C VAL A 517 -6.80 13.59 -22.90
N ALA A 518 -5.73 14.38 -22.88
CA ALA A 518 -5.81 15.83 -22.62
C ALA A 518 -6.63 16.55 -23.70
N GLU A 519 -6.47 16.18 -24.97
CA GLU A 519 -7.26 16.76 -26.07
C GLU A 519 -8.75 16.42 -25.94
N ASP A 520 -9.11 15.20 -25.53
CA ASP A 520 -10.49 14.85 -25.18
C ASP A 520 -11.01 15.73 -24.04
N VAL A 521 -10.20 15.95 -22.99
CA VAL A 521 -10.56 16.81 -21.86
C VAL A 521 -10.84 18.24 -22.31
N ARG A 522 -9.99 18.80 -23.19
CA ARG A 522 -10.21 20.16 -23.74
C ARG A 522 -11.55 20.27 -24.46
N LYS A 523 -11.92 19.25 -25.23
CA LYS A 523 -13.21 19.20 -25.93
C LYS A 523 -14.39 19.16 -24.96
N TYR A 524 -14.30 18.39 -23.89
CA TYR A 524 -15.34 18.39 -22.85
C TYR A 524 -15.43 19.73 -22.11
N LEU A 525 -14.30 20.33 -21.74
CA LEU A 525 -14.28 21.66 -21.12
C LEU A 525 -14.95 22.71 -22.01
N ALA A 526 -14.58 22.74 -23.30
CA ALA A 526 -15.18 23.62 -24.30
C ALA A 526 -16.70 23.41 -24.39
N GLN A 527 -17.15 22.16 -24.53
CA GLN A 527 -18.56 21.79 -24.60
C GLN A 527 -19.34 22.23 -23.35
N LEU A 528 -18.74 22.07 -22.17
CA LEU A 528 -19.35 22.39 -20.88
C LEU A 528 -19.23 23.88 -20.49
N GLY A 529 -18.55 24.70 -21.30
CA GLY A 529 -18.38 26.14 -21.03
C GLY A 529 -17.40 26.45 -19.91
N PHE A 530 -16.33 25.67 -19.77
CA PHE A 530 -15.19 25.90 -18.88
C PHE A 530 -13.93 26.14 -19.70
N ARG A 531 -13.07 27.07 -19.25
CA ARG A 531 -11.78 27.36 -19.89
C ARG A 531 -10.62 26.58 -19.28
N SER A 532 -10.80 25.98 -18.12
CA SER A 532 -9.79 25.16 -17.46
C SER A 532 -10.42 24.10 -16.54
N ILE A 533 -9.62 23.08 -16.19
CA ILE A 533 -9.95 22.09 -15.16
C ILE A 533 -10.26 22.79 -13.83
N ASP A 534 -9.50 23.82 -13.45
CA ASP A 534 -9.74 24.55 -12.19
C ASP A 534 -11.12 25.21 -12.13
N GLU A 535 -11.67 25.66 -13.26
CA GLU A 535 -13.04 26.14 -13.34
C GLU A 535 -14.07 25.01 -13.24
N ALA A 536 -13.74 23.81 -13.70
CA ALA A 536 -14.64 22.64 -13.67
C ALA A 536 -14.65 21.91 -12.32
N VAL A 537 -13.56 21.97 -11.54
CA VAL A 537 -13.40 21.19 -10.30
C VAL A 537 -14.58 21.37 -9.34
N GLY A 538 -15.24 20.25 -9.02
CA GLY A 538 -16.33 20.20 -8.05
C GLY A 538 -17.67 20.75 -8.56
N HIS A 539 -17.83 21.04 -9.85
CA HIS A 539 -19.11 21.41 -10.46
C HIS A 539 -20.00 20.19 -10.75
N ALA A 540 -20.31 19.40 -9.73
CA ALA A 540 -21.16 18.21 -9.90
C ALA A 540 -22.60 18.56 -10.33
N ASP A 541 -22.99 19.84 -10.20
CA ASP A 541 -24.27 20.38 -10.67
C ASP A 541 -24.49 20.29 -12.18
N VAL A 542 -23.42 20.12 -13.00
CA VAL A 542 -23.52 19.93 -14.46
C VAL A 542 -23.72 18.46 -14.86
N LEU A 543 -23.74 17.53 -13.89
CA LEU A 543 -24.00 16.12 -14.12
C LEU A 543 -25.47 15.79 -13.82
N GLU A 544 -26.01 14.84 -14.57
CA GLU A 544 -27.30 14.23 -14.30
C GLU A 544 -27.28 12.71 -14.53
N THR A 545 -28.35 12.03 -14.11
CA THR A 545 -28.54 10.61 -14.40
C THR A 545 -29.00 10.44 -15.84
N ALA A 546 -28.31 9.60 -16.59
CA ALA A 546 -28.57 9.38 -18.00
C ALA A 546 -30.01 8.91 -18.27
N ALA A 547 -30.71 9.59 -19.19
CA ALA A 547 -32.08 9.28 -19.59
C ALA A 547 -32.13 8.08 -20.55
N GLY A 548 -31.53 6.95 -20.19
CA GLY A 548 -31.36 5.86 -21.16
C GLY A 548 -30.82 4.54 -20.65
N VAL A 549 -30.51 4.40 -19.36
CA VAL A 549 -30.05 3.11 -18.81
C VAL A 549 -31.27 2.28 -18.46
N ALA A 550 -31.93 1.75 -19.49
CA ALA A 550 -33.08 0.86 -19.38
C ALA A 550 -32.68 -0.60 -19.07
N HIS A 551 -31.58 -0.83 -18.33
CA HIS A 551 -31.38 -2.16 -17.77
C HIS A 551 -32.40 -2.35 -16.65
N TRP A 552 -33.15 -3.45 -16.66
CA TRP A 552 -34.22 -3.65 -15.69
C TRP A 552 -33.72 -3.65 -14.23
N LYS A 553 -32.43 -3.95 -14.00
CA LYS A 553 -31.76 -3.87 -12.68
C LYS A 553 -31.30 -2.46 -12.27
N SER A 554 -31.19 -1.50 -13.19
CA SER A 554 -30.79 -0.13 -12.85
C SER A 554 -31.96 0.77 -12.43
N LYS A 555 -33.21 0.31 -12.63
CA LYS A 555 -34.47 1.08 -12.40
C LYS A 555 -34.75 1.48 -10.94
N GLY A 556 -33.84 1.25 -10.00
CA GLY A 556 -33.96 1.64 -8.59
C GLY A 556 -32.75 2.39 -8.02
N LEU A 557 -31.77 2.74 -8.86
CA LEU A 557 -30.60 3.51 -8.42
C LEU A 557 -30.93 5.00 -8.32
N ASP A 558 -30.58 5.61 -7.19
CA ASP A 558 -30.62 7.04 -6.93
C ASP A 558 -29.20 7.61 -6.89
N LEU A 559 -28.78 8.26 -7.98
CA LEU A 559 -27.45 8.86 -8.12
C LEU A 559 -27.39 10.31 -7.62
N THR A 560 -28.53 10.90 -7.24
CA THR A 560 -28.62 12.28 -6.72
C THR A 560 -27.62 12.57 -5.59
N PRO A 561 -27.37 11.65 -4.62
CA PRO A 561 -26.39 11.88 -3.57
C PRO A 561 -24.94 12.08 -4.05
N ILE A 562 -24.59 11.59 -5.24
CA ILE A 562 -23.25 11.78 -5.83
C ILE A 562 -23.11 13.23 -6.34
N PHE A 563 -24.18 13.80 -6.90
CA PHE A 563 -24.16 15.14 -7.50
C PHE A 563 -24.46 16.27 -6.51
N ALA A 564 -24.63 15.95 -5.23
CA ALA A 564 -25.02 16.93 -4.22
C ALA A 564 -23.95 18.03 -4.06
N MET A 565 -24.41 19.28 -4.10
CA MET A 565 -23.57 20.46 -3.90
C MET A 565 -23.66 20.92 -2.44
N PRO A 566 -22.55 21.00 -1.69
CA PRO A 566 -22.56 21.47 -0.31
C PRO A 566 -23.08 22.91 -0.16
N VAL A 567 -23.93 23.12 0.84
CA VAL A 567 -24.43 24.42 1.27
C VAL A 567 -24.04 24.65 2.73
N ASP A 568 -23.91 25.92 3.12
CA ASP A 568 -23.66 26.27 4.52
C ASP A 568 -24.91 26.09 5.39
N ARG A 569 -24.78 26.37 6.69
CA ARG A 569 -25.88 26.27 7.67
C ARG A 569 -27.08 27.20 7.37
N HIS A 570 -26.91 28.19 6.51
CA HIS A 570 -27.94 29.13 6.08
C HIS A 570 -28.51 28.78 4.69
N GLY A 571 -28.06 27.67 4.09
CA GLY A 571 -28.47 27.24 2.76
C GLY A 571 -27.75 27.95 1.61
N ALA A 572 -26.72 28.76 1.89
CA ALA A 572 -25.94 29.42 0.85
C ALA A 572 -24.93 28.44 0.22
N PRO A 573 -24.74 28.46 -1.11
CA PRO A 573 -23.77 27.59 -1.78
C PRO A 573 -22.35 27.83 -1.28
N MET A 574 -21.63 26.75 -0.95
CA MET A 574 -20.21 26.82 -0.63
C MET A 574 -19.39 26.85 -1.94
N THR A 575 -18.58 27.89 -2.10
CA THR A 575 -17.85 28.16 -3.36
C THR A 575 -16.42 27.63 -3.37
N GLN A 576 -15.86 27.30 -2.19
CA GLN A 576 -14.50 26.79 -2.05
C GLN A 576 -14.44 25.29 -2.37
N ARG A 577 -14.21 24.96 -3.65
CA ARG A 577 -14.33 23.58 -4.18
C ARG A 577 -13.01 22.91 -4.55
N ARG A 578 -11.92 23.67 -4.53
CA ARG A 578 -10.57 23.24 -4.91
C ARG A 578 -9.52 23.79 -3.95
N ARG A 579 -8.27 23.35 -4.08
CA ARG A 579 -7.15 23.90 -3.32
C ARG A 579 -6.87 25.33 -3.80
N LEU A 580 -6.73 26.26 -2.85
CA LEU A 580 -6.36 27.66 -3.10
C LEU A 580 -5.12 28.10 -2.33
N ARG A 581 -4.70 27.37 -1.30
CA ARG A 581 -3.52 27.67 -0.49
C ARG A 581 -2.78 26.40 -0.07
N ASP A 582 -1.55 26.60 0.38
CA ASP A 582 -0.70 25.52 0.87
C ASP A 582 -1.05 25.13 2.32
N GLN A 583 -0.61 23.95 2.74
CA GLN A 583 -0.63 23.53 4.14
C GLN A 583 0.53 24.18 4.89
N ASP A 584 0.26 24.60 6.13
CA ASP A 584 1.32 24.96 7.07
C ASP A 584 1.75 23.70 7.82
N HIS A 585 3.02 23.32 7.69
CA HIS A 585 3.59 22.11 8.29
C HIS A 585 4.35 22.40 9.60
N GLY A 586 4.43 23.66 10.02
CA GLY A 586 5.07 24.08 11.27
C GLY A 586 6.58 23.84 11.33
N LEU A 587 7.25 23.64 10.18
CA LEU A 587 8.68 23.31 10.12
C LEU A 587 9.59 24.45 10.60
N ASP A 588 9.10 25.69 10.63
CA ASP A 588 9.86 26.83 11.16
C ASP A 588 10.14 26.71 12.65
N PHE A 589 9.35 25.92 13.38
CA PHE A 589 9.51 25.67 14.82
C PHE A 589 10.25 24.37 15.12
N ALA A 590 10.71 23.63 14.10
CA ALA A 590 11.47 22.39 14.28
C ALA A 590 12.83 22.70 14.92
N LEU A 591 13.22 21.90 15.93
CA LEU A 591 14.52 22.05 16.61
C LEU A 591 15.69 21.95 15.60
N ASP A 592 15.51 21.15 14.55
CA ASP A 592 16.47 20.98 13.46
C ASP A 592 16.82 22.28 12.74
N ARG A 593 15.95 23.31 12.72
CA ARG A 593 16.33 24.62 12.18
C ARG A 593 17.50 25.22 12.95
N THR A 594 17.53 25.02 14.27
CA THR A 594 18.66 25.42 15.12
C THR A 594 19.86 24.50 14.87
N LEU A 595 19.65 23.19 14.75
CA LEU A 595 20.75 22.24 14.51
C LEU A 595 21.46 22.53 13.18
N ILE A 596 20.71 22.84 12.12
CA ILE A 596 21.27 23.21 10.80
C ILE A 596 22.13 24.47 10.91
N GLN A 597 21.64 25.51 11.59
CA GLN A 597 22.42 26.75 11.79
C GLN A 597 23.71 26.48 12.57
N LEU A 598 23.66 25.66 13.61
CA LEU A 598 24.84 25.33 14.41
C LEU A 598 25.80 24.35 13.70
N ALA A 599 25.33 23.61 12.70
CA ALA A 599 26.11 22.64 11.93
C ALA A 599 26.60 23.17 10.58
N GLU A 600 26.51 24.48 10.31
CA GLU A 600 26.88 25.09 9.02
C GLU A 600 28.29 24.68 8.54
N GLY A 601 29.30 24.73 9.41
CA GLY A 601 30.66 24.30 9.05
C GLY A 601 30.79 22.82 8.68
N ALA A 602 29.93 21.95 9.21
CA ALA A 602 29.88 20.54 8.82
C ALA A 602 29.14 20.35 7.49
N LEU A 603 28.09 21.14 7.24
CA LEU A 603 27.28 21.06 6.03
C LEU A 603 27.99 21.66 4.80
N GLU A 604 28.83 22.67 4.97
CA GLU A 604 29.56 23.31 3.87
C GLU A 604 30.88 22.60 3.56
N ASP A 605 31.65 22.28 4.60
CA ASP A 605 33.06 21.89 4.46
C ASP A 605 33.38 20.52 5.08
N ALA A 606 32.38 19.78 5.58
CA ALA A 606 32.57 18.52 6.31
C ALA A 606 33.50 18.63 7.55
N HIS A 607 33.53 19.80 8.21
CA HIS A 607 34.25 19.96 9.48
C HIS A 607 33.52 19.26 10.63
N PRO A 608 34.23 18.54 11.52
CA PRO A 608 33.61 17.95 12.70
C PRO A 608 33.01 19.01 13.64
N VAL A 609 31.76 18.82 14.04
CA VAL A 609 31.01 19.69 14.97
C VAL A 609 30.40 18.86 16.08
N THR A 610 30.48 19.36 17.32
CA THR A 610 29.80 18.79 18.49
C THR A 610 28.84 19.81 19.08
N LEU A 611 27.59 19.41 19.27
CA LEU A 611 26.49 20.23 19.76
C LEU A 611 25.93 19.64 21.05
N GLU A 612 25.54 20.49 22.01
CA GLU A 612 24.88 20.09 23.25
C GLU A 612 23.62 20.92 23.45
N LEU A 613 22.44 20.27 23.48
CA LEU A 613 21.15 20.95 23.63
C LEU A 613 20.18 20.18 24.52
N PRO A 614 19.23 20.84 25.19
CA PRO A 614 18.12 20.15 25.82
C PRO A 614 17.12 19.62 24.77
N VAL A 615 16.43 18.53 25.10
CA VAL A 615 15.29 18.02 24.30
C VAL A 615 14.08 17.74 25.18
N ARG A 616 12.88 17.96 24.64
CA ARG A 616 11.60 17.67 25.30
C ARG A 616 10.71 16.86 24.38
N ASN A 617 9.72 16.18 24.95
CA ASN A 617 8.82 15.29 24.20
C ASN A 617 8.01 16.00 23.09
N VAL A 618 7.91 17.32 23.14
CA VAL A 618 7.32 18.16 22.08
C VAL A 618 8.23 18.31 20.86
N ASN A 619 9.55 18.12 21.03
CA ASN A 619 10.52 18.09 19.94
C ASN A 619 10.47 16.70 19.29
N ARG A 620 9.78 16.64 18.15
CA ARG A 620 9.54 15.42 17.38
C ARG A 620 10.45 15.41 16.16
N THR A 621 10.78 14.22 15.68
CA THR A 621 11.52 14.02 14.43
C THR A 621 12.89 14.72 14.42
N VAL A 622 13.52 14.80 15.60
CA VAL A 622 14.76 15.55 15.79
C VAL A 622 15.92 14.86 15.07
N GLY A 623 16.70 15.63 14.32
CA GLY A 623 17.84 15.19 13.53
C GLY A 623 17.51 14.85 12.07
N THR A 624 16.23 14.69 11.72
CA THR A 624 15.81 14.26 10.38
C THR A 624 15.96 15.36 9.33
N LEU A 625 15.63 16.60 9.66
CA LEU A 625 15.74 17.72 8.70
C LEU A 625 17.22 18.08 8.51
N LEU A 626 18.02 18.07 9.58
CA LEU A 626 19.49 18.15 9.47
C LEU A 626 20.04 17.01 8.60
N GLY A 627 19.56 15.78 8.82
CA GLY A 627 19.93 14.61 8.02
C GLY A 627 19.58 14.79 6.54
N SER A 628 18.41 15.33 6.23
CA SER A 628 18.01 15.60 4.84
C SER A 628 18.96 16.58 4.15
N GLU A 629 19.47 17.57 4.89
CA GLU A 629 20.42 18.56 4.39
C GLU A 629 21.81 17.96 4.14
N VAL A 630 22.25 17.01 4.98
CA VAL A 630 23.44 16.20 4.72
C VAL A 630 23.26 15.37 3.45
N THR A 631 22.17 14.61 3.34
CA THR A 631 21.89 13.78 2.16
C THR A 631 21.75 14.61 0.89
N ARG A 632 21.15 15.79 0.94
CA ARG A 632 21.01 16.67 -0.23
C ARG A 632 22.34 17.15 -0.79
N ARG A 633 23.34 17.37 0.08
CA ARG A 633 24.68 17.84 -0.30
C ARG A 633 25.64 16.72 -0.67
N TYR A 634 25.57 15.61 0.06
CA TYR A 634 26.56 14.52 -0.01
C TYR A 634 26.01 13.19 -0.56
N GLY A 635 24.73 13.14 -0.91
CA GLY A 635 24.04 11.95 -1.42
C GLY A 635 23.95 10.83 -0.38
N ALA A 636 23.75 9.60 -0.86
CA ALA A 636 23.67 8.40 -0.01
C ALA A 636 24.94 8.11 0.81
N ALA A 637 26.11 8.61 0.37
CA ALA A 637 27.36 8.42 1.09
C ALA A 637 27.40 9.18 2.42
N GLY A 638 26.68 10.31 2.51
CA GLY A 638 26.67 11.16 3.71
C GLY A 638 28.04 11.75 4.03
N LEU A 639 28.28 11.96 5.32
CA LEU A 639 29.54 12.47 5.86
C LEU A 639 30.35 11.34 6.51
N PRO A 640 31.67 11.51 6.73
CA PRO A 640 32.44 10.61 7.59
C PRO A 640 31.82 10.47 8.99
N ASP A 641 32.00 9.32 9.62
CA ASP A 641 31.49 9.04 10.97
C ASP A 641 31.84 10.15 11.97
N ASP A 642 30.87 10.47 12.83
CA ASP A 642 30.99 11.48 13.89
C ASP A 642 31.33 12.91 13.42
N THR A 643 31.16 13.23 12.13
CA THR A 643 31.30 14.62 11.63
C THR A 643 30.30 15.55 12.30
N ILE A 644 29.06 15.11 12.55
CA ILE A 644 28.11 15.88 13.37
C ILE A 644 27.71 15.04 14.57
N ARG A 645 28.11 15.50 15.76
CA ARG A 645 27.71 14.87 17.02
C ARG A 645 26.75 15.78 17.77
N VAL A 646 25.57 15.27 18.11
CA VAL A 646 24.55 16.01 18.85
C VAL A 646 24.25 15.27 20.14
N SER A 647 24.64 15.88 21.26
CA SER A 647 24.31 15.40 22.60
C SER A 647 23.05 16.08 23.10
N PHE A 648 22.04 15.30 23.47
CA PHE A 648 20.79 15.78 24.04
C PHE A 648 20.67 15.41 25.52
N THR A 649 20.01 16.26 26.28
CA THR A 649 19.56 15.94 27.65
C THR A 649 18.07 16.18 27.79
N GLY A 650 17.33 15.18 28.27
CA GLY A 650 15.87 15.25 28.50
C GLY A 650 15.12 14.08 27.86
N SER A 651 13.89 14.31 27.42
CA SER A 651 13.05 13.26 26.84
C SER A 651 12.74 13.59 25.39
N ALA A 652 13.14 12.76 24.44
CA ALA A 652 12.88 13.01 23.02
C ALA A 652 11.43 12.63 22.64
N GLY A 653 10.81 13.44 21.78
CA GLY A 653 9.51 13.12 21.20
C GLY A 653 9.57 11.95 20.22
N GLN A 654 8.46 11.72 19.53
CA GLN A 654 8.35 10.67 18.51
C GLN A 654 9.38 10.84 17.40
N SER A 655 9.85 9.73 16.83
CA SER A 655 10.69 9.69 15.62
C SER A 655 12.10 10.31 15.77
N LEU A 656 12.73 10.21 16.95
CA LEU A 656 14.12 10.64 17.14
C LEU A 656 15.05 9.98 16.11
N GLY A 657 15.79 10.79 15.36
CA GLY A 657 16.75 10.32 14.35
C GLY A 657 16.11 9.53 13.22
N ALA A 658 14.85 9.81 12.86
CA ALA A 658 14.24 9.18 11.70
C ALA A 658 15.02 9.52 10.42
N PHE A 659 15.22 8.53 9.55
CA PHE A 659 15.95 8.67 8.27
C PHE A 659 17.36 9.26 8.38
N LEU A 660 18.02 9.14 9.54
CA LEU A 660 19.34 9.75 9.78
C LEU A 660 20.41 9.12 8.87
N PRO A 661 21.13 9.90 8.04
CA PRO A 661 22.17 9.40 7.12
C PRO A 661 23.52 9.20 7.83
N PRO A 662 24.53 8.64 7.13
CA PRO A 662 25.89 8.50 7.66
C PRO A 662 26.50 9.84 8.07
N GLY A 663 27.35 9.78 9.10
CA GLY A 663 28.12 10.92 9.63
C GLY A 663 27.44 11.75 10.72
N ILE A 664 26.19 11.43 11.08
CA ILE A 664 25.50 12.04 12.22
C ILE A 664 25.37 11.03 13.37
N THR A 665 25.79 11.45 14.56
CA THR A 665 25.64 10.70 15.82
C THR A 665 24.80 11.50 16.80
N ILE A 666 23.70 10.90 17.27
CA ILE A 666 22.84 11.43 18.33
C ILE A 666 23.11 10.67 19.63
N ASP A 667 23.54 11.34 20.69
CA ASP A 667 23.68 10.79 22.04
C ASP A 667 22.66 11.43 22.98
N LEU A 668 21.65 10.69 23.40
CA LEU A 668 20.59 11.16 24.28
C LEU A 668 20.77 10.64 25.70
N VAL A 669 21.00 11.56 26.63
CA VAL A 669 20.93 11.32 28.07
C VAL A 669 19.51 11.60 28.57
N GLY A 670 18.76 10.54 28.84
CA GLY A 670 17.36 10.57 29.26
C GLY A 670 16.57 9.42 28.63
N ASP A 671 15.43 9.72 27.99
CA ASP A 671 14.52 8.72 27.41
C ASP A 671 13.94 9.19 26.06
N ALA A 672 13.40 8.26 25.27
CA ALA A 672 12.76 8.57 23.99
C ALA A 672 11.37 7.93 23.86
N ASN A 673 10.50 8.53 23.06
CA ASN A 673 9.19 7.95 22.73
C ASN A 673 9.32 6.90 21.59
N ASP A 674 8.23 6.62 20.86
CA ASP A 674 8.22 5.62 19.80
C ASP A 674 9.06 6.06 18.57
N TYR A 675 9.33 5.09 17.69
CA TYR A 675 9.91 5.31 16.37
C TYR A 675 11.37 5.80 16.35
N VAL A 676 12.14 5.59 17.41
CA VAL A 676 13.59 5.86 17.42
C VAL A 676 14.25 5.17 16.21
N GLY A 677 15.01 5.92 15.41
CA GLY A 677 15.68 5.39 14.23
C GLY A 677 14.73 4.85 13.15
N LYS A 678 13.48 5.33 13.08
CA LYS A 678 12.55 4.99 11.99
C LYS A 678 13.20 5.25 10.63
N GLY A 679 13.26 4.22 9.78
CA GLY A 679 13.92 4.32 8.47
C GLY A 679 15.40 4.73 8.53
N LEU A 680 16.12 4.42 9.62
CA LEU A 680 17.54 4.78 9.79
C LEU A 680 18.36 4.46 8.53
N SER A 681 19.16 5.41 8.08
CA SER A 681 19.80 5.40 6.75
C SER A 681 21.33 5.54 6.81
N GLY A 682 21.94 5.31 7.98
CA GLY A 682 23.39 5.23 8.16
C GLY A 682 23.90 5.85 9.45
N GLY A 683 23.11 6.72 10.09
CA GLY A 683 23.51 7.41 11.31
C GLY A 683 23.56 6.51 12.56
N ARG A 684 24.07 7.08 13.65
CA ARG A 684 24.16 6.42 14.96
C ARG A 684 23.25 7.11 15.98
N ILE A 685 22.49 6.32 16.74
CA ILE A 685 21.65 6.81 17.84
C ILE A 685 21.97 6.05 19.13
N VAL A 686 22.28 6.79 20.18
CA VAL A 686 22.56 6.26 21.52
C VAL A 686 21.52 6.84 22.46
N VAL A 687 20.86 6.01 23.28
CA VAL A 687 19.95 6.46 24.33
C VAL A 687 20.30 5.75 25.63
N ARG A 688 20.55 6.55 26.67
CA ARG A 688 20.97 6.06 27.99
C ARG A 688 20.40 6.96 29.10
N PRO A 689 20.09 6.41 30.28
CA PRO A 689 19.73 7.23 31.42
C PRO A 689 20.92 8.08 31.88
N ALA A 690 20.64 9.09 32.71
CA ALA A 690 21.68 9.82 33.43
C ALA A 690 22.48 8.87 34.34
N GLU A 691 23.76 9.17 34.56
CA GLU A 691 24.65 8.32 35.37
C GLU A 691 24.20 8.21 36.83
N ASP A 692 23.53 9.24 37.34
CA ASP A 692 22.98 9.34 38.70
C ASP A 692 21.51 8.91 38.79
N ALA A 693 20.96 8.27 37.76
CA ALA A 693 19.59 7.76 37.76
C ALA A 693 19.38 6.78 38.95
N PRO A 694 18.31 6.93 39.75
CA PRO A 694 18.11 6.15 40.98
C PRO A 694 17.60 4.73 40.75
N PHE A 695 17.50 4.28 39.49
CA PHE A 695 16.92 3.01 39.08
C PHE A 695 17.89 2.19 38.24
N VAL A 696 17.66 0.88 38.21
CA VAL A 696 18.40 -0.07 37.37
C VAL A 696 17.92 0.06 35.92
N ALA A 697 18.81 0.42 35.01
CA ALA A 697 18.43 0.79 33.63
C ALA A 697 17.79 -0.37 32.88
N GLU A 698 18.37 -1.56 32.99
CA GLU A 698 17.95 -2.79 32.33
C GLU A 698 16.56 -3.29 32.78
N ASP A 699 16.03 -2.78 33.89
CA ASP A 699 14.68 -3.11 34.36
C ASP A 699 13.60 -2.15 33.85
N ASN A 700 13.98 -0.99 33.30
CA ASN A 700 13.10 0.12 32.98
C ASN A 700 13.03 0.41 31.48
N VAL A 701 11.91 0.99 31.03
CA VAL A 701 11.73 1.38 29.63
C VAL A 701 12.53 2.63 29.33
N ILE A 702 13.33 2.59 28.26
CA ILE A 702 14.16 3.71 27.78
C ILE A 702 13.63 4.30 26.47
N ALA A 703 12.92 3.49 25.68
CA ALA A 703 12.39 3.88 24.38
C ALA A 703 11.05 3.17 24.08
N GLY A 704 10.20 3.80 23.26
CA GLY A 704 8.86 3.31 22.93
C GLY A 704 8.85 2.15 21.93
N ASN A 705 7.81 2.12 21.11
CA ASN A 705 7.48 1.05 20.18
C ASN A 705 8.05 1.28 18.77
N THR A 706 8.03 0.24 17.93
CA THR A 706 8.28 0.33 16.47
C THR A 706 9.63 1.01 16.15
N ILE A 707 10.61 0.80 17.03
CA ILE A 707 11.99 1.28 16.86
C ILE A 707 12.60 0.62 15.62
N LEU A 708 13.40 1.38 14.86
CA LEU A 708 14.06 0.92 13.63
C LEU A 708 13.11 0.44 12.52
N TYR A 709 11.86 0.92 12.52
CA TYR A 709 10.90 0.49 11.51
C TYR A 709 11.40 0.75 10.09
N GLY A 710 11.63 -0.34 9.35
CA GLY A 710 12.07 -0.28 7.95
C GLY A 710 13.52 0.14 7.74
N ALA A 711 14.37 0.20 8.77
CA ALA A 711 15.72 0.76 8.67
C ALA A 711 16.59 0.12 7.58
N THR A 712 17.40 0.92 6.88
CA THR A 712 18.26 0.49 5.76
C THR A 712 19.72 0.95 5.89
N SER A 713 20.16 1.31 7.09
CA SER A 713 21.38 0.87 7.82
C SER A 713 21.80 1.95 8.84
N GLY A 714 22.85 1.75 9.63
CA GLY A 714 23.19 2.58 10.80
C GLY A 714 23.12 1.78 12.10
N GLU A 715 23.35 2.45 13.23
CA GLU A 715 23.53 1.81 14.54
C GLU A 715 22.63 2.41 15.62
N VAL A 716 22.03 1.56 16.46
CA VAL A 716 21.23 1.99 17.62
C VAL A 716 21.67 1.27 18.88
N TYR A 717 22.00 2.02 19.94
CA TYR A 717 22.39 1.50 21.25
C TYR A 717 21.46 2.04 22.33
N LEU A 718 20.70 1.15 22.99
CA LEU A 718 19.67 1.52 23.97
C LEU A 718 19.95 0.85 25.32
N ARG A 719 20.28 1.65 26.34
CA ARG A 719 20.50 1.18 27.72
C ARG A 719 19.20 1.19 28.52
N GLY A 720 18.45 0.10 28.35
CA GLY A 720 17.15 -0.16 28.98
C GLY A 720 16.21 -0.92 28.05
N LYS A 721 14.95 -1.09 28.44
CA LYS A 721 13.93 -1.83 27.68
C LYS A 721 13.30 -0.99 26.57
N ALA A 722 13.05 -1.60 25.42
CA ALA A 722 12.22 -1.06 24.35
C ALA A 722 10.81 -1.66 24.37
N GLY A 723 9.85 -0.95 23.78
CA GLY A 723 8.47 -1.39 23.63
C GLY A 723 8.26 -2.51 22.60
N GLU A 724 7.03 -2.60 22.10
CA GLU A 724 6.61 -3.60 21.12
C GLU A 724 7.23 -3.33 19.74
N ARG A 725 7.31 -4.39 18.92
CA ARG A 725 7.73 -4.31 17.50
C ARG A 725 9.12 -3.71 17.30
N PHE A 726 10.01 -3.95 18.25
CA PHE A 726 11.41 -3.56 18.12
C PHE A 726 12.03 -4.17 16.85
N ALA A 727 12.65 -3.32 16.03
CA ALA A 727 13.25 -3.68 14.74
C ALA A 727 12.28 -4.36 13.75
N VAL A 728 10.99 -4.01 13.81
CA VAL A 728 10.01 -4.41 12.80
C VAL A 728 10.46 -3.97 11.41
N ARG A 729 10.44 -4.88 10.43
CA ARG A 729 10.90 -4.62 9.06
C ARG A 729 12.35 -4.10 8.96
N ASN A 730 13.23 -4.34 9.96
CA ASN A 730 14.64 -3.96 9.83
C ASN A 730 15.26 -4.64 8.58
N SER A 731 15.94 -3.84 7.77
CA SER A 731 16.50 -4.20 6.46
C SER A 731 18.01 -3.96 6.39
N GLY A 732 18.68 -3.61 7.49
CA GLY A 732 20.13 -3.41 7.46
C GLY A 732 20.78 -2.81 8.71
N ALA A 733 20.02 -2.31 9.68
CA ALA A 733 20.59 -1.66 10.86
C ALA A 733 21.16 -2.67 11.86
N VAL A 734 22.17 -2.22 12.60
CA VAL A 734 22.69 -2.89 13.79
C VAL A 734 22.05 -2.28 15.03
N ALA A 735 21.59 -3.11 15.96
CA ALA A 735 20.99 -2.62 17.19
C ALA A 735 21.37 -3.44 18.42
N VAL A 736 21.55 -2.77 19.55
CA VAL A 736 21.73 -3.40 20.87
C VAL A 736 20.74 -2.79 21.86
N ASN A 737 20.01 -3.65 22.55
CA ASN A 737 19.02 -3.26 23.56
C ASN A 737 19.03 -4.23 24.75
N GLU A 738 18.53 -3.83 25.91
CA GLU A 738 18.59 -4.60 27.16
C GLU A 738 17.27 -5.32 27.52
N GLY A 739 16.25 -5.24 26.67
CA GLY A 739 15.03 -6.04 26.74
C GLY A 739 13.91 -5.48 25.86
N VAL A 740 13.13 -6.34 25.20
CA VAL A 740 12.17 -5.90 24.17
C VAL A 740 10.77 -6.47 24.43
N GLY A 741 9.74 -5.75 23.97
CA GLY A 741 8.35 -6.18 24.08
C GLY A 741 7.93 -7.25 23.07
N ASP A 742 6.61 -7.43 22.93
CA ASP A 742 6.01 -8.39 21.99
C ASP A 742 6.38 -8.03 20.53
N HIS A 743 6.44 -9.05 19.65
CA HIS A 743 6.65 -8.90 18.22
C HIS A 743 8.02 -8.32 17.80
N ALA A 744 9.06 -8.48 18.62
CA ALA A 744 10.41 -8.10 18.21
C ALA A 744 10.84 -8.85 16.93
N PHE A 745 11.51 -8.13 16.02
CA PHE A 745 11.99 -8.60 14.71
C PHE A 745 10.90 -9.02 13.71
N GLU A 746 9.65 -8.61 13.96
CA GLU A 746 8.53 -8.90 13.04
C GLU A 746 8.89 -8.42 11.62
N TYR A 747 8.78 -9.32 10.63
CA TYR A 747 9.13 -9.04 9.23
C TYR A 747 10.57 -8.54 8.96
N MET A 748 11.54 -8.73 9.86
CA MET A 748 12.94 -8.34 9.59
C MET A 748 13.50 -9.10 8.36
N THR A 749 14.19 -8.38 7.47
CA THR A 749 14.75 -8.90 6.21
C THR A 749 16.26 -8.68 6.08
N GLY A 750 16.88 -7.96 7.01
CA GLY A 750 18.31 -7.68 7.03
C GLY A 750 18.73 -6.98 8.31
N GLY A 751 20.05 -6.81 8.48
CA GLY A 751 20.63 -6.24 9.70
C GLY A 751 20.97 -7.30 10.76
N ARG A 752 21.53 -6.83 11.88
CA ARG A 752 21.91 -7.68 13.01
C ARG A 752 21.49 -7.05 14.33
N VAL A 753 20.81 -7.81 15.17
CA VAL A 753 20.25 -7.25 16.42
C VAL A 753 20.66 -8.09 17.62
N VAL A 754 21.03 -7.43 18.72
CA VAL A 754 21.43 -8.05 19.98
C VAL A 754 20.49 -7.60 21.09
N VAL A 755 19.91 -8.54 21.82
CA VAL A 755 19.10 -8.28 23.02
C VAL A 755 19.79 -8.90 24.22
N LEU A 756 20.15 -8.05 25.19
CA LEU A 756 20.90 -8.41 26.40
C LEU A 756 19.99 -8.74 27.59
N GLY A 757 18.71 -9.04 27.34
CA GLY A 757 17.72 -9.32 28.37
C GLY A 757 16.44 -9.96 27.81
N PRO A 758 15.29 -9.83 28.50
CA PRO A 758 14.07 -10.56 28.15
C PRO A 758 13.43 -10.06 26.85
N THR A 759 12.63 -10.93 26.24
CA THR A 759 11.84 -10.68 25.02
C THR A 759 10.35 -10.90 25.29
N GLY A 760 9.48 -10.33 24.44
CA GLY A 760 8.04 -10.63 24.43
C GLY A 760 7.62 -11.70 23.42
N ARG A 761 6.32 -11.99 23.39
CA ARG A 761 5.70 -13.07 22.60
C ARG A 761 5.75 -12.82 21.09
N ASN A 762 5.62 -13.90 20.33
CA ASN A 762 5.56 -13.89 18.87
C ASN A 762 6.78 -13.18 18.23
N MET A 763 7.94 -13.35 18.85
CA MET A 763 9.23 -12.85 18.36
C MET A 763 9.56 -13.52 17.02
N ALA A 764 10.18 -12.76 16.12
CA ALA A 764 10.64 -13.18 14.79
C ALA A 764 9.53 -13.65 13.83
N ALA A 765 8.27 -13.29 14.10
CA ALA A 765 7.16 -13.60 13.19
C ALA A 765 7.38 -12.95 11.81
N GLY A 766 7.40 -13.77 10.76
CA GLY A 766 7.65 -13.31 9.40
C GLY A 766 9.08 -12.81 9.15
N MET A 767 10.02 -13.02 10.09
CA MET A 767 11.43 -12.69 9.90
C MET A 767 12.01 -13.57 8.80
N SER A 768 12.42 -12.97 7.69
CA SER A 768 12.84 -13.66 6.48
C SER A 768 14.29 -13.36 6.08
N GLY A 769 15.00 -12.54 6.85
CA GLY A 769 16.41 -12.23 6.65
C GLY A 769 17.02 -11.43 7.81
N GLY A 770 18.35 -11.38 7.86
CA GLY A 770 19.10 -10.83 9.00
C GLY A 770 19.32 -11.87 10.11
N ILE A 771 20.00 -11.47 11.19
CA ILE A 771 20.34 -12.36 12.30
C ILE A 771 20.05 -11.64 13.63
N ALA A 772 19.38 -12.32 14.55
CA ALA A 772 19.19 -11.82 15.92
C ALA A 772 19.89 -12.72 16.93
N PHE A 773 20.42 -12.11 17.99
CA PHE A 773 21.06 -12.79 19.11
C PHE A 773 20.41 -12.35 20.40
N VAL A 774 19.92 -13.30 21.19
CA VAL A 774 19.18 -13.01 22.42
C VAL A 774 19.84 -13.75 23.57
N LEU A 775 20.18 -13.00 24.63
CA LEU A 775 20.77 -13.54 25.84
C LEU A 775 19.69 -14.18 26.72
N GLY A 776 19.76 -15.50 26.92
CA GLY A 776 18.80 -16.21 27.78
C GLY A 776 17.38 -16.32 27.20
N LEU A 777 17.27 -16.48 25.88
CA LEU A 777 15.99 -16.60 25.16
C LEU A 777 15.10 -17.72 25.71
N ASP A 778 13.81 -17.42 25.91
CA ASP A 778 12.76 -18.45 26.09
C ASP A 778 12.22 -18.88 24.71
N PRO A 779 12.40 -20.14 24.28
CA PRO A 779 11.85 -20.64 23.03
C PRO A 779 10.32 -20.52 22.91
N ALA A 780 9.58 -20.43 24.03
CA ALA A 780 8.13 -20.32 24.02
C ALA A 780 7.61 -19.00 23.44
N ASP A 781 8.44 -17.95 23.47
CA ASP A 781 8.09 -16.63 22.92
C ASP A 781 8.34 -16.51 21.42
N VAL A 782 8.98 -17.50 20.80
CA VAL A 782 9.43 -17.44 19.41
C VAL A 782 8.40 -18.00 18.44
N ASN A 783 8.12 -17.27 17.37
CA ASN A 783 7.38 -17.79 16.23
C ASN A 783 8.31 -18.54 15.28
N THR A 784 8.28 -19.87 15.33
CA THR A 784 9.18 -20.75 14.56
C THR A 784 8.70 -21.04 13.13
N ALA A 785 7.71 -20.30 12.60
CA ALA A 785 7.18 -20.56 11.26
C ALA A 785 8.20 -20.32 10.14
N MET A 786 9.21 -19.45 10.35
CA MET A 786 10.21 -19.09 9.35
C MET A 786 11.65 -19.04 9.87
N VAL A 787 11.86 -19.30 11.18
CA VAL A 787 13.17 -19.19 11.82
C VAL A 787 13.50 -20.45 12.61
N GLU A 788 14.80 -20.70 12.75
CA GLU A 788 15.37 -21.74 13.59
C GLU A 788 16.20 -21.11 14.73
N LEU A 789 16.22 -21.80 15.86
CA LEU A 789 17.05 -21.43 17.01
C LEU A 789 18.35 -22.24 16.97
N GLN A 790 19.47 -21.52 16.96
CA GLN A 790 20.80 -22.07 16.77
C GLN A 790 21.76 -21.60 17.87
N VAL A 791 22.84 -22.35 18.07
CA VAL A 791 23.97 -21.89 18.88
C VAL A 791 24.83 -20.96 18.02
N PRO A 792 25.25 -19.78 18.51
CA PRO A 792 26.18 -18.91 17.80
C PRO A 792 27.48 -19.64 17.45
N ASP A 793 27.93 -19.48 16.20
CA ASP A 793 29.20 -20.04 15.74
C ASP A 793 30.40 -19.14 16.17
N PRO A 794 31.66 -19.58 15.98
CA PRO A 794 32.82 -18.77 16.38
C PRO A 794 32.88 -17.37 15.75
N ASP A 795 32.45 -17.21 14.50
CA ASP A 795 32.46 -15.92 13.81
C ASP A 795 31.35 -15.01 14.38
N ASP A 796 30.19 -15.59 14.72
CA ASP A 796 29.14 -14.88 15.45
C ASP A 796 29.63 -14.39 16.81
N LEU A 797 30.38 -15.20 17.56
CA LEU A 797 30.87 -14.85 18.90
C LEU A 797 31.91 -13.71 18.86
N VAL A 798 32.75 -13.66 17.82
CA VAL A 798 33.68 -12.53 17.61
C VAL A 798 32.88 -11.24 17.36
N TRP A 799 31.94 -11.28 16.42
CA TRP A 799 31.11 -10.12 16.10
C TRP A 799 30.24 -9.66 17.28
N LEU A 800 29.68 -10.61 18.02
CA LEU A 800 28.89 -10.34 19.22
C LEU A 800 29.71 -9.60 20.27
N ARG A 801 30.95 -10.05 20.51
CA ARG A 801 31.84 -9.41 21.48
C ARG A 801 32.10 -7.96 21.10
N GLU A 802 32.50 -7.70 19.87
CA GLU A 802 32.75 -6.34 19.35
C GLU A 802 31.50 -5.45 19.47
N THR A 803 30.33 -6.00 19.16
CA THR A 803 29.05 -5.28 19.22
C THR A 803 28.65 -4.95 20.66
N VAL A 804 28.89 -5.85 21.61
CA VAL A 804 28.65 -5.63 23.04
C VAL A 804 29.66 -4.66 23.63
N GLU A 805 30.94 -4.71 23.23
CA GLU A 805 31.96 -3.72 23.59
C GLU A 805 31.58 -2.32 23.09
N ASN A 806 31.02 -2.21 21.88
CA ASN A 806 30.49 -0.94 21.38
C ASN A 806 29.30 -0.46 22.23
N HIS A 807 28.37 -1.34 22.61
CA HIS A 807 27.25 -0.98 23.48
C HIS A 807 27.73 -0.48 24.85
N GLU A 808 28.68 -1.16 25.48
CA GLU A 808 29.32 -0.71 26.72
C GLU A 808 29.97 0.68 26.53
N ARG A 809 30.78 0.85 25.48
CA ARG A 809 31.49 2.10 25.20
C ARG A 809 30.53 3.28 25.01
N TRP A 810 29.43 3.09 24.28
CA TRP A 810 28.49 4.16 23.98
C TRP A 810 27.53 4.46 25.13
N THR A 811 27.17 3.46 25.94
CA THR A 811 26.08 3.61 26.92
C THR A 811 26.50 3.54 28.38
N GLY A 812 27.71 3.04 28.66
CA GLY A 812 28.15 2.69 30.02
C GLY A 812 27.32 1.55 30.62
N SER A 813 26.78 0.64 29.79
CA SER A 813 25.91 -0.45 30.23
C SER A 813 26.59 -1.39 31.21
N THR A 814 25.98 -1.52 32.39
CA THR A 814 26.38 -2.48 33.44
C THR A 814 26.15 -3.93 33.02
N VAL A 815 25.11 -4.19 32.22
CA VAL A 815 24.82 -5.52 31.66
C VAL A 815 25.93 -5.94 30.69
N ALA A 816 26.31 -5.05 29.76
CA ALA A 816 27.39 -5.31 28.82
C ALA A 816 28.74 -5.48 29.53
N ALA A 817 29.09 -4.59 30.46
CA ALA A 817 30.31 -4.70 31.26
C ALA A 817 30.37 -6.04 32.02
N SER A 818 29.25 -6.44 32.64
CA SER A 818 29.17 -7.72 33.35
C SER A 818 29.25 -8.93 32.42
N LEU A 819 28.73 -8.83 31.19
CA LEU A 819 28.80 -9.87 30.16
C LEU A 819 30.24 -10.04 29.65
N LEU A 820 30.93 -8.92 29.38
CA LEU A 820 32.30 -8.89 28.88
C LEU A 820 33.32 -9.38 29.91
N ALA A 821 33.09 -9.11 31.20
CA ALA A 821 33.95 -9.55 32.30
C ALA A 821 34.11 -11.09 32.40
N ASP A 822 33.13 -11.85 31.89
CA ASP A 822 33.15 -13.32 31.86
C ASP A 822 32.59 -13.84 30.53
N TRP A 823 33.14 -13.31 29.43
CA TRP A 823 32.67 -13.61 28.08
C TRP A 823 32.60 -15.11 27.76
N PRO A 824 33.62 -15.95 28.06
CA PRO A 824 33.58 -17.37 27.66
C PRO A 824 32.39 -18.15 28.22
N ARG A 825 31.99 -17.87 29.47
CA ARG A 825 30.86 -18.55 30.09
C ARG A 825 29.54 -17.90 29.70
N ARG A 826 29.46 -16.56 29.74
CA ARG A 826 28.19 -15.86 29.55
C ARG A 826 27.74 -15.80 28.08
N SER A 827 28.67 -15.75 27.14
CA SER A 827 28.33 -15.79 25.71
C SER A 827 27.66 -17.10 25.27
N ALA A 828 27.87 -18.19 26.02
CA ALA A 828 27.19 -19.47 25.79
C ALA A 828 25.67 -19.42 26.07
N LEU A 829 25.17 -18.36 26.70
CA LEU A 829 23.74 -18.14 26.94
C LEU A 829 23.02 -17.46 25.76
N PHE A 830 23.76 -17.01 24.74
CA PHE A 830 23.13 -16.47 23.54
C PHE A 830 22.48 -17.57 22.71
N THR A 831 21.28 -17.28 22.23
CA THR A 831 20.64 -18.03 21.16
C THR A 831 20.65 -17.19 19.89
N LYS A 832 21.10 -17.78 18.79
CA LYS A 832 21.01 -17.22 17.44
C LYS A 832 19.65 -17.56 16.86
N VAL A 833 18.94 -16.55 16.36
CA VAL A 833 17.66 -16.70 15.66
C VAL A 833 17.94 -16.50 14.18
N MET A 834 17.81 -17.58 13.40
CA MET A 834 18.24 -17.64 12.01
C MET A 834 17.06 -17.94 11.08
N PRO A 835 16.74 -17.07 10.11
CA PRO A 835 15.70 -17.36 9.12
C PRO A 835 16.10 -18.47 8.15
N VAL A 836 15.20 -19.43 7.93
CA VAL A 836 15.48 -20.65 7.16
C VAL A 836 15.83 -20.34 5.70
N ASP A 837 15.01 -19.53 5.03
CA ASP A 837 15.23 -19.20 3.62
C ASP A 837 16.47 -18.32 3.42
N TYR A 838 16.76 -17.44 4.39
CA TYR A 838 17.98 -16.63 4.38
C TYR A 838 19.22 -17.51 4.49
N GLN A 839 19.22 -18.48 5.41
CA GLN A 839 20.31 -19.44 5.57
C GLN A 839 20.53 -20.25 4.29
N ARG A 840 19.46 -20.75 3.66
CA ARG A 840 19.55 -21.46 2.37
C ARG A 840 20.22 -20.62 1.29
N VAL A 841 19.88 -19.33 1.21
CA VAL A 841 20.51 -18.40 0.25
C VAL A 841 21.99 -18.18 0.57
N LEU A 842 22.37 -18.04 1.85
CA LEU A 842 23.78 -17.92 2.26
C LEU A 842 24.58 -19.20 1.93
N GLU A 843 24.00 -20.37 2.14
CA GLU A 843 24.58 -21.67 1.79
C GLU A 843 24.75 -21.83 0.28
N ALA A 844 23.70 -21.58 -0.51
CA ALA A 844 23.76 -21.62 -1.96
C ALA A 844 24.81 -20.66 -2.52
N THR A 845 24.89 -19.44 -1.97
CA THR A 845 25.90 -18.44 -2.35
C THR A 845 27.32 -18.95 -2.07
N ARG A 846 27.54 -19.53 -0.89
CA ARG A 846 28.84 -20.08 -0.49
C ARG A 846 29.25 -21.26 -1.38
N MET A 847 28.33 -22.18 -1.68
CA MET A 847 28.58 -23.30 -2.58
C MET A 847 28.87 -22.84 -4.02
N ALA A 848 28.06 -21.94 -4.57
CA ALA A 848 28.27 -21.40 -5.91
C ALA A 848 29.63 -20.72 -6.06
N ARG A 849 30.06 -19.94 -5.04
CA ARG A 849 31.39 -19.34 -4.99
C ARG A 849 32.51 -20.39 -4.93
N ALA A 850 32.33 -21.46 -4.15
CA ALA A 850 33.30 -22.54 -4.07
C ALA A 850 33.41 -23.35 -5.37
N GLU A 851 32.31 -23.49 -6.11
CA GLU A 851 32.22 -24.23 -7.38
C GLU A 851 32.52 -23.38 -8.62
N GLY A 852 32.68 -22.06 -8.48
CA GLY A 852 32.87 -21.13 -9.61
C GLY A 852 31.63 -20.96 -10.49
N ARG A 853 30.43 -21.24 -9.97
CA ARG A 853 29.15 -21.06 -10.67
C ARG A 853 28.62 -19.64 -10.51
N ASP A 854 27.71 -19.24 -11.40
CA ASP A 854 26.97 -17.99 -11.25
C ASP A 854 26.10 -18.06 -9.98
N VAL A 855 26.41 -17.16 -9.05
CA VAL A 855 25.73 -17.05 -7.74
C VAL A 855 24.26 -16.69 -7.93
N ASP A 856 23.95 -15.80 -8.87
CA ASP A 856 22.59 -15.32 -9.07
C ASP A 856 21.71 -16.43 -9.65
N ALA A 857 22.26 -17.22 -10.58
CA ALA A 857 21.59 -18.40 -11.11
C ALA A 857 21.33 -19.44 -10.02
N ALA A 858 22.33 -19.76 -9.20
CA ALA A 858 22.21 -20.74 -8.11
C ALA A 858 21.15 -20.32 -7.07
N ILE A 859 21.08 -19.03 -6.73
CA ILE A 859 20.05 -18.52 -5.80
C ILE A 859 18.65 -18.65 -6.41
N MET A 860 18.49 -18.32 -7.70
CA MET A 860 17.19 -18.42 -8.36
C MET A 860 16.74 -19.87 -8.62
N GLU A 861 17.68 -20.80 -8.79
CA GLU A 861 17.40 -22.25 -8.81
C GLU A 861 16.85 -22.69 -7.45
N ALA A 862 17.55 -22.38 -6.36
CA ALA A 862 17.11 -22.71 -5.00
C ALA A 862 15.74 -22.11 -4.63
N ALA A 863 15.42 -20.92 -5.15
CA ALA A 863 14.15 -20.25 -4.91
C ALA A 863 12.95 -20.87 -5.65
N ARG A 864 13.19 -21.68 -6.69
CA ARG A 864 12.14 -22.31 -7.50
C ARG A 864 11.75 -23.72 -7.06
N GLY A 865 12.45 -24.26 -6.06
CA GLY A 865 12.29 -25.64 -5.62
C GLY A 865 13.14 -26.57 -6.47
#